data_AF-A0A6I9IQJ7-F1
#
_entry.id   AF-A0A6I9IQJ7-F1
#
_cell.length_a   1.000
_cell.length_b   1.000
_cell.length_c   1.000
_cell.angle_alpha   90.00
_cell.angle_beta   90.00
_cell.angle_gamma   90.00
#
_symmetry.space_group_name_H-M   'P 1'
#
loop_
_entity.id
_entity.type
_entity.pdbx_description
1 polymer ?
#
loop_
_entity_poly.entity_id
_entity_poly.type
_entity_poly.pdbx_seq_one_letter_code
_entity_poly.pdbx_strand_id
1 'polypeptide(L)'
;MKRLKADTEMLYPEIIVEVGKVTLGEDSRKKMTNKYMKRTENSKIIEATCALLNSGGGIIKAEINDKHYSYRCHGLGQDLETSFQKLLPSGSQKYLDYMQQGHHFMIFVKSWRPDVFSLPLRICSLNSNLYQRAVTSTINLSASGALELLREKQSRAQRGRSRVKELQSQKAPDKYIQEEEDMRMSASEFFKKDRLMYKEKLNFTESTQVEFKRFTTKKIVPRIKEMLPHYVSAFANTLGGYLIIGVDDESKEVFGCKKEKVSPDLLKKEIGNCIEKLPTFHFCCEKPKLNCTTKILNVYQKDVLYGHVCVVRVEPFCCVVFTEAPDSWVIRDNSVTRLTAEEWVAMMLDIQSAPSGLAADYSLHVISPASSALRCPSFPIKVLDFKTALQQRFFPVTQEEIQFKPESLCKKLFSDHEGLEELVKTQIYPCSPGTVIIFSRSWAGDVGLRKEKNVLCDALLVAVNSPLVLYTILIDPTWVGGLVYARNTAHQLKQKLGTVGGYTGKVCVIPRLVHLPSTQCRPDETPVHYPQAYRLANEGEMEALLQALIVVSLCSRSLLSDQLGCEFFNLLIAEQCELLSESLQETRELFIHCLPGTRKTALAIKITEKIKDVFHCKPKEILYVCESDSLKDFVTQQTTCHAVTRKTFMRGEFPKIKHIVMDETENFCSKYGDWYVKARSITHPKVRGTGSENLHHGILWLFLDPFQVHHADSNGLPPPSAQFPRKTVTNGTHCALEIAMVMKEEMKRIKENPHFNLSPGTLASFREAAYEEAMRAQALPGVCETETNLTTEEIAKRVAERCHNLFQCGYLPKDIAILCRRGEDRGRYELALLRAMELFETHGVTKVVFSQASGVLDSHIVLDSIQQFSGLERNIVFGLSPEYARSEEVHKLRFASKAIKHLYLLYERRSAS
;
A
#
# COMPACT_ATOMS: atom_id res chain seq x y z
N MET A 1 32.07 14.90 -5.02
CA MET A 1 30.73 15.52 -5.00
C MET A 1 30.44 16.07 -6.39
N LYS A 2 29.48 15.49 -7.12
CA LYS A 2 28.95 16.05 -8.36
C LYS A 2 27.58 16.62 -8.03
N ARG A 3 27.42 17.95 -8.10
CA ARG A 3 26.07 18.55 -8.16
C ARG A 3 25.47 18.14 -9.50
N LEU A 4 24.32 17.46 -9.47
CA LEU A 4 23.47 17.32 -10.65
C LEU A 4 23.04 18.74 -11.05
N LYS A 5 23.43 19.19 -12.25
CA LYS A 5 22.95 20.46 -12.80
C LYS A 5 21.45 20.30 -13.05
N ALA A 6 20.65 20.99 -12.23
CA ALA A 6 19.27 21.30 -12.59
C ALA A 6 19.29 22.33 -13.72
N ASP A 7 18.27 22.26 -14.56
CA ASP A 7 17.95 23.13 -15.70
C ASP A 7 18.76 22.89 -16.97
N THR A 8 18.19 22.14 -17.92
CA THR A 8 17.48 22.67 -19.12
C THR A 8 17.15 21.56 -20.16
N GLU A 9 17.30 20.26 -19.86
CA GLU A 9 17.19 19.23 -20.92
C GLU A 9 16.69 17.82 -20.46
N MET A 10 15.86 17.72 -19.42
CA MET A 10 15.35 16.41 -18.98
C MET A 10 14.09 16.00 -19.77
N LEU A 11 14.27 15.33 -20.90
CA LEU A 11 13.17 14.78 -21.72
C LEU A 11 12.36 13.68 -21.00
N TYR A 12 12.99 12.92 -20.11
CA TYR A 12 12.34 11.78 -19.42
C TYR A 12 11.72 12.20 -18.07
N PRO A 13 10.54 11.66 -17.70
CA PRO A 13 9.92 11.83 -16.38
C PRO A 13 10.57 10.96 -15.29
N GLU A 14 11.76 10.43 -15.54
CA GLU A 14 12.49 9.50 -14.68
C GLU A 14 13.63 10.21 -13.95
N ILE A 15 14.14 9.61 -12.88
CA ILE A 15 15.38 10.10 -12.27
C ILE A 15 16.54 9.80 -13.24
N ILE A 16 17.24 10.85 -13.67
CA ILE A 16 18.40 10.72 -14.57
C ILE A 16 19.69 10.93 -13.76
N VAL A 17 20.59 9.95 -13.82
CA VAL A 17 21.93 10.03 -13.22
C VAL A 17 22.98 10.17 -14.32
N GLU A 18 23.63 11.33 -14.39
CA GLU A 18 24.69 11.59 -15.37
C GLU A 18 26.06 11.14 -14.86
N VAL A 19 26.66 10.15 -15.53
CA VAL A 19 27.97 9.62 -15.15
C VAL A 19 29.14 10.33 -15.85
N GLY A 20 28.85 11.13 -16.89
CA GLY A 20 29.82 11.85 -17.72
C GLY A 20 30.39 10.96 -18.82
N LYS A 21 31.61 11.30 -19.28
CA LYS A 21 32.32 10.52 -20.31
C LYS A 21 32.72 9.13 -19.82
N VAL A 22 32.40 8.12 -20.62
CA VAL A 22 32.71 6.71 -20.35
C VAL A 22 33.25 6.03 -21.61
N THR A 23 34.26 5.17 -21.43
CA THR A 23 34.75 4.29 -22.49
C THR A 23 33.93 3.01 -22.52
N LEU A 24 33.23 2.73 -23.62
CA LEU A 24 32.39 1.53 -23.78
C LEU A 24 32.96 0.61 -24.87
N GLY A 25 32.60 -0.67 -24.81
CA GLY A 25 33.00 -1.70 -25.76
C GLY A 25 34.19 -2.53 -25.27
N GLU A 26 34.14 -3.83 -25.48
CA GLU A 26 35.12 -4.75 -24.88
C GLU A 26 36.56 -4.50 -25.34
N ASP A 27 36.76 -4.29 -26.64
CA ASP A 27 38.09 -4.02 -27.19
C ASP A 27 38.65 -2.69 -26.70
N SER A 28 37.83 -1.63 -26.69
CA SER A 28 38.21 -0.30 -26.21
C SER A 28 38.51 -0.32 -24.71
N ARG A 29 37.69 -1.01 -23.90
CA ARG A 29 37.92 -1.18 -22.46
C ARG A 29 39.12 -2.07 -22.14
N LYS A 30 39.48 -3.04 -22.98
CA LYS A 30 40.73 -3.81 -22.86
C LYS A 30 41.97 -2.96 -23.17
N LYS A 31 41.89 -2.08 -24.17
CA LYS A 31 42.97 -1.19 -24.60
C LYS A 31 43.21 0.01 -23.66
N MET A 32 42.35 0.24 -22.67
CA MET A 32 42.55 1.31 -21.67
C MET A 32 43.84 1.08 -20.86
N THR A 33 44.87 1.91 -21.14
CA THR A 33 46.15 1.90 -20.42
C THR A 33 45.99 2.34 -18.97
N ASN A 34 45.09 3.29 -18.69
CA ASN A 34 44.82 3.78 -17.35
C ASN A 34 43.83 2.87 -16.59
N LYS A 35 44.38 1.89 -15.85
CA LYS A 35 43.61 0.96 -15.01
C LYS A 35 42.80 1.65 -13.91
N TYR A 36 43.26 2.78 -13.39
CA TYR A 36 42.53 3.54 -12.38
C TYR A 36 41.25 4.13 -12.97
N MET A 37 41.34 4.80 -14.12
CA MET A 37 40.18 5.35 -14.83
C MET A 37 39.16 4.26 -15.20
N LYS A 38 39.62 3.10 -15.70
CA LYS A 38 38.74 1.96 -16.01
C LYS A 38 37.90 1.54 -14.79
N ARG A 39 38.54 1.43 -13.61
CA ARG A 39 37.87 1.11 -12.35
C ARG A 39 36.91 2.22 -11.91
N THR A 40 37.32 3.48 -12.00
CA THR A 40 36.48 4.63 -11.62
C THR A 40 35.22 4.74 -12.49
N GLU A 41 35.33 4.53 -13.80
CA GLU A 41 34.16 4.48 -14.70
C GLU A 41 33.20 3.34 -14.31
N ASN A 42 33.74 2.15 -14.03
CA ASN A 42 32.96 0.99 -13.61
C ASN A 42 32.24 1.25 -12.29
N SER A 43 32.95 1.72 -11.26
CA SER A 43 32.37 2.06 -9.96
C SER A 43 31.24 3.09 -10.09
N LYS A 44 31.43 4.18 -10.85
CA LYS A 44 30.39 5.20 -11.05
C LYS A 44 29.09 4.63 -11.63
N ILE A 45 29.18 3.73 -12.61
CA ILE A 45 28.00 3.11 -13.24
C ILE A 45 27.29 2.18 -12.25
N ILE A 46 28.04 1.38 -11.51
CA ILE A 46 27.50 0.41 -10.56
C ILE A 46 26.89 1.09 -9.33
N GLU A 47 27.53 2.14 -8.81
CA GLU A 47 26.99 2.99 -7.75
C GLU A 47 25.66 3.63 -8.18
N ALA A 48 25.62 4.19 -9.39
CA ALA A 48 24.39 4.77 -9.95
C ALA A 48 23.29 3.71 -10.17
N THR A 49 23.66 2.51 -10.61
CA THR A 49 22.70 1.40 -10.80
C THR A 49 22.13 0.95 -9.46
N CYS A 50 22.97 0.75 -8.45
CA CYS A 50 22.52 0.40 -7.10
C CYS A 50 21.62 1.48 -6.50
N ALA A 51 21.97 2.75 -6.67
CA ALA A 51 21.17 3.88 -6.21
C ALA A 51 19.78 3.90 -6.86
N LEU A 52 19.70 3.76 -8.19
CA LEU A 52 18.43 3.73 -8.91
C LEU A 52 17.57 2.52 -8.53
N LEU A 53 18.18 1.34 -8.39
CA LEU A 53 17.51 0.12 -7.91
C LEU A 53 16.80 0.38 -6.57
N ASN A 54 17.48 1.05 -5.64
CA ASN A 54 16.95 1.35 -4.31
C ASN A 54 16.08 2.62 -4.23
N SER A 55 15.83 3.31 -5.35
CA SER A 55 15.12 4.61 -5.37
C SER A 55 14.03 4.68 -6.45
N GLY A 56 13.41 3.56 -6.79
CA GLY A 56 12.25 3.53 -7.71
C GLY A 56 12.59 3.38 -9.20
N GLY A 57 13.87 3.13 -9.52
CA GLY A 57 14.39 3.03 -10.88
C GLY A 57 14.66 4.38 -11.54
N GLY A 58 15.11 4.35 -12.79
CA GLY A 58 15.36 5.53 -13.61
C GLY A 58 16.38 5.26 -14.70
N ILE A 59 17.16 6.26 -15.11
CA ILE A 59 18.04 6.20 -16.28
C ILE A 59 19.45 6.68 -15.92
N ILE A 60 20.46 5.91 -16.30
CA ILE A 60 21.85 6.36 -16.26
C ILE A 60 22.22 6.89 -17.65
N LYS A 61 22.65 8.14 -17.73
CA LYS A 61 23.11 8.77 -18.98
C LYS A 61 24.63 8.89 -18.98
N ALA A 62 25.27 8.25 -19.94
CA ALA A 62 26.71 8.29 -20.17
C ALA A 62 27.02 8.93 -21.52
N GLU A 63 28.03 9.81 -21.57
CA GLU A 63 28.57 10.35 -22.81
C GLU A 63 29.63 9.38 -23.35
N ILE A 64 29.47 8.95 -24.59
CA ILE A 64 30.34 7.95 -25.22
C ILE A 64 31.66 8.61 -25.61
N ASN A 65 32.78 8.13 -25.08
CA ASN A 65 34.10 8.70 -25.37
C ASN A 65 34.59 8.40 -26.79
N ASP A 66 34.31 7.19 -27.29
CA ASP A 66 34.70 6.74 -28.62
C ASP A 66 33.60 7.04 -29.64
N LYS A 67 33.88 7.93 -30.60
CA LYS A 67 32.92 8.32 -31.64
C LYS A 67 32.54 7.18 -32.58
N HIS A 68 33.36 6.15 -32.71
CA HIS A 68 33.10 4.99 -33.56
C HIS A 68 32.36 3.87 -32.82
N TYR A 69 32.02 4.08 -31.55
CA TYR A 69 31.33 3.07 -30.76
C TYR A 69 29.90 2.82 -31.25
N SER A 70 29.58 1.54 -31.46
CA SER A 70 28.23 1.03 -31.66
C SER A 70 27.95 -0.09 -30.67
N TYR A 71 26.91 0.04 -29.85
CA TYR A 71 26.52 -0.98 -28.88
C TYR A 71 26.26 -2.33 -29.55
N ARG A 72 25.63 -2.32 -30.73
CA ARG A 72 25.32 -3.55 -31.49
C ARG A 72 26.57 -4.31 -31.95
N CYS A 73 27.69 -3.62 -32.13
CA CYS A 73 28.93 -4.21 -32.65
C CYS A 73 29.96 -4.47 -31.55
N HIS A 74 30.01 -3.63 -30.50
CA HIS A 74 31.12 -3.61 -29.55
C HIS A 74 30.75 -4.02 -28.12
N GLY A 75 29.45 -4.10 -27.78
CA GLY A 75 28.97 -4.46 -26.44
C GLY A 75 29.29 -3.42 -25.36
N LEU A 76 29.15 -3.79 -24.08
CA LEU A 76 29.46 -2.89 -22.94
C LEU A 76 30.92 -2.99 -22.54
N GLY A 77 31.42 -4.22 -22.45
CA GLY A 77 32.72 -4.59 -21.91
C GLY A 77 32.57 -5.47 -20.67
N GLN A 78 33.38 -6.52 -20.62
CA GLN A 78 33.27 -7.65 -19.70
C GLN A 78 33.37 -7.22 -18.23
N ASP A 79 34.17 -6.19 -17.92
CA ASP A 79 34.32 -5.72 -16.55
C ASP A 79 33.05 -5.04 -16.01
N LEU A 80 32.27 -4.36 -16.86
CA LEU A 80 30.97 -3.80 -16.49
C LEU A 80 29.94 -4.91 -16.31
N GLU A 81 29.90 -5.86 -17.24
CA GLU A 81 28.99 -7.01 -17.20
C GLU A 81 29.20 -7.88 -15.96
N THR A 82 30.46 -8.18 -15.61
CA THR A 82 30.79 -8.91 -14.38
C THR A 82 30.40 -8.13 -13.13
N SER A 83 30.54 -6.80 -13.11
CA SER A 83 30.07 -5.99 -11.99
C SER A 83 28.53 -6.00 -11.88
N PHE A 84 27.81 -5.94 -13.00
CA PHE A 84 26.35 -6.09 -13.00
C PHE A 84 25.91 -7.46 -12.51
N GLN A 85 26.60 -8.53 -12.91
CA GLN A 85 26.32 -9.89 -12.42
C GLN A 85 26.54 -10.02 -10.90
N LYS A 86 27.54 -9.34 -10.34
CA LYS A 86 27.75 -9.30 -8.88
C LYS A 86 26.64 -8.57 -8.15
N LEU A 87 26.18 -7.44 -8.69
CA LEU A 87 25.08 -6.65 -8.12
C LEU A 87 23.71 -7.35 -8.30
N LEU A 88 23.53 -8.03 -9.43
CA LEU A 88 22.28 -8.66 -9.86
C LEU A 88 22.50 -10.15 -10.23
N PRO A 89 22.74 -11.04 -9.25
CA PRO A 89 23.04 -12.46 -9.51
C PRO A 89 21.90 -13.21 -10.22
N SER A 90 20.65 -12.79 -10.01
CA SER A 90 19.46 -13.39 -10.64
C SER A 90 19.25 -13.01 -12.11
N GLY A 91 20.22 -12.30 -12.72
CA GLY A 91 20.18 -11.88 -14.11
C GLY A 91 19.92 -10.38 -14.27
N SER A 92 20.84 -9.70 -14.96
CA SER A 92 20.77 -8.26 -15.19
C SER A 92 19.61 -7.84 -16.10
N GLN A 93 19.21 -8.68 -17.08
CA GLN A 93 18.15 -8.38 -18.05
C GLN A 93 16.77 -8.10 -17.42
N LYS A 94 16.52 -8.65 -16.23
CA LYS A 94 15.28 -8.39 -15.47
C LYS A 94 15.17 -6.92 -15.04
N TYR A 95 16.31 -6.27 -14.81
CA TYR A 95 16.39 -4.93 -14.23
C TYR A 95 17.02 -3.88 -15.13
N LEU A 96 17.86 -4.28 -16.08
CA LEU A 96 18.64 -3.38 -16.93
C LEU A 96 18.25 -3.55 -18.39
N ASP A 97 18.00 -2.43 -19.06
CA ASP A 97 17.90 -2.34 -20.51
C ASP A 97 18.84 -1.25 -21.03
N TYR A 98 19.26 -1.37 -22.28
CA TYR A 98 20.29 -0.52 -22.86
C TYR A 98 19.80 0.14 -24.14
N MET A 99 20.14 1.40 -24.34
CA MET A 99 19.84 2.12 -25.59
C MET A 99 20.95 3.12 -25.90
N GLN A 100 21.39 3.14 -27.16
CA GLN A 100 22.30 4.17 -27.67
C GLN A 100 21.51 5.21 -28.46
N GLN A 101 21.73 6.49 -28.16
CA GLN A 101 21.16 7.64 -28.87
C GLN A 101 22.28 8.62 -29.22
N GLY A 102 22.71 8.63 -30.47
CA GLY A 102 23.84 9.44 -30.92
C GLY A 102 25.10 9.17 -30.09
N HIS A 103 25.63 10.23 -29.46
CA HIS A 103 26.81 10.17 -28.57
C HIS A 103 26.49 9.84 -27.12
N HIS A 104 25.24 9.48 -26.80
CA HIS A 104 24.84 9.09 -25.46
C HIS A 104 24.48 7.61 -25.38
N PHE A 105 24.90 6.98 -24.30
CA PHE A 105 24.51 5.63 -23.91
C PHE A 105 23.63 5.70 -22.67
N MET A 106 22.46 5.07 -22.74
CA MET A 106 21.46 5.09 -21.68
C MET A 106 21.27 3.68 -21.12
N ILE A 107 21.32 3.57 -19.79
CA ILE A 107 21.00 2.35 -19.05
C ILE A 107 19.71 2.60 -18.28
N PHE A 108 18.64 1.90 -18.66
CA PHE A 108 17.36 1.94 -17.99
C PHE A 108 17.36 0.95 -16.84
N VAL A 109 17.13 1.46 -15.64
CA VAL A 109 17.16 0.68 -14.39
C VAL A 109 15.75 0.58 -13.84
N LYS A 110 15.20 -0.63 -13.82
CA LYS A 110 13.95 -0.95 -13.13
C LYS A 110 14.16 -0.90 -11.62
N SER A 111 13.16 -0.43 -10.86
CA SER A 111 13.18 -0.49 -9.39
C SER A 111 13.46 -1.90 -8.87
N TRP A 112 14.27 -2.02 -7.84
CA TRP A 112 14.44 -3.25 -7.07
C TRP A 112 13.16 -3.58 -6.32
N ARG A 113 12.73 -4.84 -6.40
CA ARG A 113 11.61 -5.37 -5.61
C ARG A 113 11.88 -6.80 -5.22
N PRO A 114 11.51 -7.19 -4.00
CA PRO A 114 11.61 -8.57 -3.58
C PRO A 114 10.74 -9.46 -4.47
N ASP A 115 11.35 -10.50 -5.04
CA ASP A 115 10.61 -11.55 -5.73
C ASP A 115 9.89 -12.42 -4.70
N VAL A 116 8.68 -12.89 -5.03
CA VAL A 116 7.79 -13.62 -4.11
C VAL A 116 8.39 -14.96 -3.66
N PHE A 117 9.39 -15.46 -4.40
CA PHE A 117 9.88 -16.84 -4.30
C PHE A 117 11.19 -17.05 -3.50
N SER A 118 11.75 -16.02 -2.83
CA SER A 118 12.92 -16.18 -1.94
C SER A 118 12.91 -15.17 -0.79
N LEU A 119 13.76 -15.36 0.25
CA LEU A 119 13.93 -14.42 1.37
C LEU A 119 13.97 -12.98 0.85
N PRO A 120 12.90 -12.18 1.06
CA PRO A 120 12.67 -11.00 0.24
C PRO A 120 13.67 -9.90 0.63
N LEU A 121 14.76 -9.80 -0.14
CA LEU A 121 15.71 -8.71 -0.04
C LEU A 121 15.01 -7.40 -0.42
N ARG A 122 14.95 -6.46 0.52
CA ARG A 122 14.24 -5.20 0.36
C ARG A 122 15.04 -4.14 -0.40
N ILE A 123 16.36 -4.21 -0.30
CA ILE A 123 17.29 -3.32 -1.02
C ILE A 123 18.40 -4.13 -1.69
N CYS A 124 18.93 -3.57 -2.78
CA CYS A 124 20.07 -4.08 -3.50
C CYS A 124 21.38 -3.56 -2.87
N SER A 125 22.40 -4.40 -2.79
CA SER A 125 23.71 -4.06 -2.26
C SER A 125 24.79 -4.82 -3.03
N LEU A 126 25.90 -4.15 -3.30
CA LEU A 126 27.06 -4.81 -3.92
C LEU A 126 27.79 -5.69 -2.90
N ASN A 127 28.04 -5.16 -1.69
CA ASN A 127 28.61 -5.88 -0.56
C ASN A 127 27.91 -5.46 0.74
N SER A 128 27.64 -6.42 1.62
CA SER A 128 27.07 -6.11 2.95
C SER A 128 28.10 -5.54 3.92
N ASN A 129 29.39 -5.86 3.70
CA ASN A 129 30.51 -5.55 4.60
C ASN A 129 30.35 -6.15 6.01
N LEU A 130 29.47 -7.15 6.13
CA LEU A 130 29.33 -8.04 7.28
C LEU A 130 30.10 -9.32 7.00
N TYR A 131 30.99 -9.67 7.91
CA TYR A 131 31.76 -10.89 7.80
C TYR A 131 31.33 -11.90 8.86
N GLN A 132 31.49 -13.18 8.53
CA GLN A 132 31.38 -14.29 9.46
C GLN A 132 32.50 -15.30 9.22
N ARG A 133 32.80 -16.07 10.28
CA ARG A 133 33.65 -17.25 10.19
C ARG A 133 32.84 -18.44 9.70
N ALA A 134 33.28 -19.03 8.60
CA ALA A 134 32.77 -20.29 8.07
C ALA A 134 33.92 -21.30 8.08
N VAL A 135 33.99 -22.08 9.17
CA VAL A 135 35.10 -23.00 9.45
C VAL A 135 36.43 -22.22 9.45
N THR A 136 37.37 -22.54 8.58
CA THR A 136 38.67 -21.85 8.48
C THR A 136 38.64 -20.58 7.64
N SER A 137 37.52 -20.26 7.00
CA SER A 137 37.41 -19.14 6.06
C SER A 137 36.66 -17.94 6.64
N THR A 138 37.10 -16.74 6.28
CA THR A 138 36.41 -15.48 6.60
C THR A 138 35.63 -15.03 5.37
N ILE A 139 34.30 -15.11 5.44
CA ILE A 139 33.41 -14.84 4.32
C ILE A 139 32.71 -13.49 4.49
N ASN A 140 32.66 -12.68 3.42
CA ASN A 140 31.75 -11.54 3.34
C ASN A 140 30.36 -12.09 3.02
N LEU A 141 29.39 -11.79 3.86
CA LEU A 141 28.04 -12.28 3.68
C LEU A 141 27.40 -11.65 2.45
N SER A 142 26.79 -12.48 1.61
CA SER A 142 25.85 -12.00 0.60
C SER A 142 24.72 -11.22 1.26
N ALA A 143 23.99 -10.41 0.49
CA ALA A 143 22.84 -9.68 1.03
C ALA A 143 21.82 -10.60 1.73
N SER A 144 21.62 -11.83 1.21
CA SER A 144 20.74 -12.84 1.82
C SER A 144 21.28 -13.37 3.15
N GLY A 145 22.56 -13.78 3.20
CA GLY A 145 23.18 -14.24 4.44
C GLY A 145 23.25 -13.14 5.50
N ALA A 146 23.46 -11.89 5.08
CA ALA A 146 23.42 -10.74 5.98
C ALA A 146 22.00 -10.51 6.56
N LEU A 147 20.94 -10.64 5.75
CA LEU A 147 19.56 -10.53 6.22
C LEU A 147 19.21 -11.62 7.23
N GLU A 148 19.66 -12.86 7.00
CA GLU A 148 19.49 -13.98 7.92
C GLU A 148 20.16 -13.68 9.28
N LEU A 149 21.42 -13.24 9.26
CA LEU A 149 22.15 -12.86 10.47
C LEU A 149 21.42 -11.74 11.24
N LEU A 150 20.95 -10.71 10.53
CA LEU A 150 20.23 -9.60 11.14
C LEU A 150 18.94 -10.08 11.85
N ARG A 151 18.14 -10.91 11.18
CA ARG A 151 16.91 -11.49 11.76
C ARG A 151 17.21 -12.40 12.94
N GLU A 152 18.27 -13.20 12.85
CA GLU A 152 18.72 -14.06 13.92
C GLU A 152 19.06 -13.25 15.18
N LYS A 153 19.94 -12.24 15.05
CA LYS A 153 20.35 -11.35 16.16
C LYS A 153 19.18 -10.55 16.72
N GLN A 154 18.27 -10.05 15.86
CA GLN A 154 17.04 -9.38 16.28
C GLN A 154 16.15 -10.29 17.15
N SER A 155 15.93 -11.54 16.70
CA SER A 155 15.09 -12.50 17.43
C SER A 155 15.69 -12.91 18.77
N ARG A 156 17.03 -12.94 18.89
CA ARG A 156 17.75 -13.20 20.14
C ARG A 156 17.61 -12.02 21.11
N ALA A 157 17.70 -10.78 20.61
CA ALA A 157 17.56 -9.59 21.44
C ALA A 157 16.12 -9.43 22.00
N GLN A 158 15.09 -9.74 21.21
CA GLN A 158 13.68 -9.63 21.63
C GLN A 158 13.27 -10.65 22.69
N ARG A 159 13.88 -11.85 22.70
CA ARG A 159 13.58 -12.89 23.70
C ARG A 159 14.14 -12.60 25.10
N GLY A 160 14.86 -11.48 25.27
CA GLY A 160 15.61 -11.17 26.49
C GLY A 160 16.70 -12.23 26.77
N ARG A 161 17.56 -12.01 27.78
CA ARG A 161 18.39 -13.09 28.32
C ARG A 161 17.52 -14.10 29.07
N SER A 162 16.60 -14.78 28.39
CA SER A 162 16.19 -16.09 28.85
C SER A 162 17.47 -16.94 28.83
N ARG A 163 17.78 -17.59 29.95
CA ARG A 163 18.74 -18.69 30.02
C ARG A 163 18.18 -19.85 29.20
N VAL A 164 18.07 -19.67 27.90
CA VAL A 164 17.98 -20.75 26.94
C VAL A 164 19.36 -21.38 27.04
N LYS A 165 19.47 -22.44 27.85
CA LYS A 165 20.40 -23.54 27.55
C LYS A 165 20.39 -23.64 26.04
N GLU A 166 21.54 -23.38 25.44
CA GLU A 166 21.79 -23.52 24.01
C GLU A 166 20.82 -24.56 23.48
N LEU A 167 19.90 -24.14 22.59
CA LEU A 167 19.05 -25.07 21.89
C LEU A 167 19.99 -25.83 20.95
N GLN A 168 20.75 -26.75 21.55
CA GLN A 168 21.42 -27.85 20.91
C GLN A 168 20.30 -28.51 20.14
N SER A 169 20.39 -28.37 18.82
CA SER A 169 19.65 -29.22 17.91
C SER A 169 19.76 -30.64 18.44
N GLN A 170 18.63 -31.20 18.88
CA GLN A 170 18.52 -32.63 19.13
C GLN A 170 18.86 -33.33 17.81
N LYS A 171 20.12 -33.76 17.66
CA LYS A 171 20.63 -34.72 16.67
C LYS A 171 22.11 -35.02 16.97
N ALA A 172 22.34 -36.21 17.54
CA ALA A 172 23.60 -36.96 17.71
C ALA A 172 24.78 -36.31 18.49
N PRO A 173 25.53 -37.07 19.30
CA PRO A 173 26.78 -36.59 19.91
C PRO A 173 27.87 -36.60 18.82
N ASP A 174 28.01 -35.49 18.10
CA ASP A 174 28.93 -35.37 16.98
C ASP A 174 30.35 -35.02 17.46
N LYS A 175 31.31 -35.91 17.18
CA LYS A 175 32.75 -35.81 17.49
C LYS A 175 33.37 -34.46 17.05
N TYR A 176 32.78 -33.83 16.04
CA TYR A 176 33.15 -32.53 15.49
C TYR A 176 33.02 -31.34 16.46
N ILE A 177 32.11 -31.39 17.45
CA ILE A 177 31.91 -30.28 18.41
C ILE A 177 33.06 -30.22 19.43
N GLN A 178 33.61 -31.37 19.80
CA GLN A 178 34.71 -31.45 20.78
C GLN A 178 36.01 -30.87 20.21
N GLU A 179 36.34 -31.18 18.95
CA GLU A 179 37.58 -30.74 18.30
C GLU A 179 37.65 -29.21 18.13
N GLU A 180 36.53 -28.52 17.87
CA GLU A 180 36.46 -27.06 17.82
C GLU A 180 36.68 -26.41 19.20
N GLU A 181 36.09 -26.97 20.26
CA GLU A 181 36.31 -26.47 21.62
C GLU A 181 37.74 -26.73 22.09
N ASP A 182 38.35 -27.87 21.72
CA ASP A 182 39.76 -28.16 22.01
C ASP A 182 40.71 -27.15 21.32
N MET A 183 40.41 -26.75 20.07
CA MET A 183 41.16 -25.70 19.37
C MET A 183 41.03 -24.34 20.07
N ARG A 184 39.84 -23.98 20.54
CA ARG A 184 39.60 -22.77 21.33
C ARG A 184 40.38 -22.77 22.64
N MET A 185 40.37 -23.89 23.35
CA MET A 185 41.10 -24.07 24.61
C MET A 185 42.60 -23.92 24.38
N SER A 186 43.12 -24.53 23.33
CA SER A 186 44.53 -24.39 22.91
C SER A 186 44.91 -22.94 22.59
N ALA A 187 44.04 -22.20 21.89
CA ALA A 187 44.27 -20.78 21.61
C ALA A 187 44.19 -19.90 22.88
N SER A 188 43.32 -20.24 23.82
CA SER A 188 43.22 -19.59 25.14
C SER A 188 44.48 -19.81 25.99
N GLU A 189 45.03 -21.02 25.98
CA GLU A 189 46.32 -21.33 26.61
C GLU A 189 47.47 -20.58 25.94
N PHE A 190 47.49 -20.55 24.60
CA PHE A 190 48.46 -19.78 23.84
C PHE A 190 48.41 -18.28 24.20
N PHE A 191 47.21 -17.72 24.38
CA PHE A 191 47.03 -16.32 24.80
C PHE A 191 47.58 -16.03 26.21
N LYS A 192 47.66 -17.03 27.09
CA LYS A 192 48.21 -16.89 28.44
C LYS A 192 49.73 -16.94 28.48
N LYS A 193 50.41 -17.51 27.48
CA LYS A 193 51.88 -17.55 27.40
C LYS A 193 52.46 -16.13 27.44
N ASP A 194 53.66 -15.97 28.00
CA ASP A 194 54.40 -14.69 28.00
C ASP A 194 55.64 -14.74 27.09
N ARG A 195 56.05 -15.95 26.70
CA ARG A 195 57.27 -16.21 25.93
C ARG A 195 57.00 -17.27 24.85
N LEU A 196 57.48 -17.00 23.64
CA LEU A 196 57.40 -17.90 22.48
C LEU A 196 58.80 -18.12 21.88
N MET A 197 59.03 -19.28 21.28
CA MET A 197 60.29 -19.57 20.60
C MET A 197 60.15 -19.41 19.08
N TYR A 198 61.17 -18.85 18.42
CA TYR A 198 61.19 -18.73 16.97
C TYR A 198 61.19 -20.14 16.33
N LYS A 199 60.29 -20.36 15.37
CA LYS A 199 59.96 -21.67 14.79
C LYS A 199 59.40 -22.71 15.76
N GLU A 200 58.85 -22.27 16.90
CA GLU A 200 57.98 -23.13 17.71
C GLU A 200 56.76 -23.54 16.88
N LYS A 201 56.50 -24.84 16.79
CA LYS A 201 55.36 -25.39 16.06
C LYS A 201 54.16 -25.51 16.98
N LEU A 202 53.04 -24.91 16.59
CA LEU A 202 51.80 -24.97 17.36
C LEU A 202 51.12 -26.34 17.20
N ASN A 203 50.45 -26.79 18.26
CA ASN A 203 49.71 -28.06 18.32
C ASN A 203 48.24 -27.96 17.89
N PHE A 204 47.80 -26.79 17.42
CA PHE A 204 46.43 -26.54 16.93
C PHE A 204 46.45 -25.81 15.59
N THR A 205 45.30 -25.78 14.91
CA THR A 205 45.13 -25.22 13.56
C THR A 205 44.15 -24.06 13.55
N GLU A 206 43.99 -23.43 12.38
CA GLU A 206 42.87 -22.53 12.15
C GLU A 206 41.55 -23.28 12.29
N SER A 207 40.54 -22.59 12.81
CA SER A 207 39.20 -23.12 13.10
C SER A 207 38.18 -21.98 13.00
N THR A 208 36.92 -22.25 13.31
CA THR A 208 35.89 -21.19 13.39
C THR A 208 36.27 -20.08 14.37
N GLN A 209 37.08 -20.37 15.39
CA GLN A 209 37.46 -19.45 16.46
C GLN A 209 38.96 -19.10 16.48
N VAL A 210 39.76 -19.62 15.55
CA VAL A 210 41.21 -19.38 15.47
C VAL A 210 41.62 -19.04 14.04
N GLU A 211 42.36 -17.94 13.87
CA GLU A 211 42.96 -17.56 12.58
C GLU A 211 44.45 -17.20 12.76
N PHE A 212 45.30 -17.71 11.86
CA PHE A 212 46.73 -17.40 11.80
C PHE A 212 47.02 -16.45 10.64
N LYS A 213 47.88 -15.46 10.89
CA LYS A 213 48.38 -14.59 9.81
C LYS A 213 49.86 -14.29 9.97
N ARG A 214 50.60 -14.35 8.87
CA ARG A 214 52.02 -14.01 8.86
C ARG A 214 52.28 -12.54 8.53
N PHE A 215 53.36 -11.98 9.09
CA PHE A 215 53.89 -10.68 8.66
C PHE A 215 54.68 -10.80 7.35
N THR A 216 53.99 -10.69 6.21
CA THR A 216 54.60 -10.90 4.89
C THR A 216 55.23 -9.63 4.29
N THR A 217 54.84 -8.43 4.74
CA THR A 217 55.27 -7.16 4.14
C THR A 217 56.15 -6.31 5.07
N LYS A 218 56.92 -5.37 4.49
CA LYS A 218 57.66 -4.35 5.27
C LYS A 218 56.72 -3.30 5.89
N LYS A 219 55.49 -3.14 5.36
CA LYS A 219 54.48 -2.17 5.81
C LYS A 219 53.46 -2.83 6.73
N ILE A 220 53.89 -3.20 7.94
CA ILE A 220 53.07 -3.98 8.90
C ILE A 220 51.81 -3.22 9.35
N VAL A 221 51.95 -1.95 9.77
CA VAL A 221 50.82 -1.16 10.30
C VAL A 221 49.72 -0.96 9.23
N PRO A 222 50.00 -0.49 8.00
CA PRO A 222 48.98 -0.39 6.96
C PRO A 222 48.27 -1.72 6.67
N ARG A 223 49.03 -2.83 6.65
CA ARG A 223 48.45 -4.15 6.37
C ARG A 223 47.49 -4.61 7.47
N ILE A 224 47.79 -4.28 8.74
CA ILE A 224 46.88 -4.55 9.85
C ILE A 224 45.62 -3.68 9.74
N LYS A 225 45.74 -2.41 9.36
CA LYS A 225 44.56 -1.54 9.14
C LYS A 225 43.61 -2.08 8.09
N GLU A 226 44.14 -2.66 7.02
CA GLU A 226 43.33 -3.29 5.97
C GLU A 226 42.71 -4.62 6.42
N MET A 227 43.48 -5.47 7.09
CA MET A 227 43.09 -6.85 7.37
C MET A 227 42.25 -7.02 8.63
N LEU A 228 42.57 -6.28 9.71
CA LEU A 228 41.98 -6.45 11.03
C LEU A 228 40.45 -6.28 11.04
N PRO A 229 39.84 -5.27 10.38
CA PRO A 229 38.38 -5.12 10.38
C PRO A 229 37.64 -6.39 9.97
N HIS A 230 38.09 -7.07 8.91
CA HIS A 230 37.46 -8.27 8.39
C HIS A 230 37.38 -9.40 9.43
N TYR A 231 38.49 -9.66 10.14
CA TYR A 231 38.53 -10.70 11.15
C TYR A 231 37.78 -10.32 12.42
N VAL A 232 37.86 -9.05 12.84
CA VAL A 232 37.12 -8.58 14.02
C VAL A 232 35.62 -8.66 13.79
N SER A 233 35.13 -8.19 12.63
CA SER A 233 33.72 -8.36 12.23
C SER A 233 33.33 -9.84 12.17
N ALA A 234 34.15 -10.69 11.54
CA ALA A 234 33.89 -12.12 11.41
C ALA A 234 33.73 -12.85 12.75
N PHE A 235 34.66 -12.63 13.70
CA PHE A 235 34.60 -13.24 15.01
C PHE A 235 33.46 -12.67 15.87
N ALA A 236 33.25 -11.35 15.84
CA ALA A 236 32.20 -10.70 16.61
C ALA A 236 30.80 -11.17 16.19
N ASN A 237 30.58 -11.37 14.89
CA ASN A 237 29.30 -11.82 14.34
C ASN A 237 29.05 -13.33 14.49
N THR A 238 30.04 -14.10 14.94
CA THR A 238 29.92 -15.54 15.25
C THR A 238 30.00 -15.80 16.77
N LEU A 239 30.97 -16.60 17.22
CA LEU A 239 31.14 -17.06 18.61
C LEU A 239 32.35 -16.40 19.32
N GLY A 240 32.94 -15.37 18.70
CA GLY A 240 34.24 -14.82 19.11
C GLY A 240 35.40 -15.67 18.63
N GLY A 241 36.62 -15.27 18.99
CA GLY A 241 37.83 -16.02 18.61
C GLY A 241 39.14 -15.29 18.83
N TYR A 242 40.21 -15.86 18.27
CA TYR A 242 41.59 -15.41 18.40
C TYR A 242 42.22 -15.21 17.01
N LEU A 243 42.60 -13.97 16.71
CA LEU A 243 43.45 -13.65 15.57
C LEU A 243 44.91 -13.59 16.03
N ILE A 244 45.74 -14.51 15.55
CA ILE A 244 47.15 -14.62 15.92
C ILE A 244 48.03 -14.20 14.74
N ILE A 245 48.64 -13.02 14.86
CA ILE A 245 49.47 -12.40 13.83
C ILE A 245 50.95 -12.60 14.16
N GLY A 246 51.66 -13.31 13.29
CA GLY A 246 53.05 -13.73 13.44
C GLY A 246 53.24 -15.25 13.39
N VAL A 247 52.19 -16.00 13.05
CA VAL A 247 52.24 -17.45 12.86
C VAL A 247 51.94 -17.76 11.39
N ASP A 248 52.65 -18.72 10.83
CA ASP A 248 52.43 -19.23 9.48
C ASP A 248 51.27 -20.23 9.48
N ASP A 249 50.31 -20.06 8.57
CA ASP A 249 49.11 -20.89 8.47
C ASP A 249 49.42 -22.30 7.94
N GLU A 250 50.33 -22.42 6.97
CA GLU A 250 50.74 -23.70 6.40
C GLU A 250 51.65 -24.51 7.36
N SER A 251 52.74 -23.89 7.85
CA SER A 251 53.72 -24.60 8.68
C SER A 251 53.34 -24.68 10.16
N LYS A 252 52.44 -23.79 10.61
CA LYS A 252 52.03 -23.61 12.03
C LYS A 252 53.20 -23.17 12.92
N GLU A 253 54.24 -22.59 12.33
CA GLU A 253 55.42 -22.12 13.05
C GLU A 253 55.32 -20.64 13.46
N VAL A 254 55.84 -20.32 14.65
CA VAL A 254 55.94 -18.94 15.15
C VAL A 254 57.11 -18.20 14.47
N PHE A 255 56.81 -17.14 13.73
CA PHE A 255 57.82 -16.25 13.13
C PHE A 255 57.88 -14.88 13.82
N GLY A 256 56.73 -14.33 14.22
CA GLY A 256 56.62 -12.96 14.73
C GLY A 256 57.03 -11.88 13.71
N CYS A 257 57.08 -10.64 14.17
CA CYS A 257 57.71 -9.51 13.46
C CYS A 257 59.01 -9.12 14.17
N LYS A 258 60.09 -8.89 13.42
CA LYS A 258 61.37 -8.45 13.99
C LYS A 258 61.21 -7.19 14.85
N LYS A 259 61.86 -7.14 16.00
CA LYS A 259 61.75 -6.04 16.99
C LYS A 259 61.96 -4.63 16.42
N GLU A 260 62.82 -4.51 15.41
CA GLU A 260 63.19 -3.23 14.77
C GLU A 260 62.10 -2.68 13.84
N LYS A 261 61.14 -3.51 13.40
CA LYS A 261 60.19 -3.12 12.34
C LYS A 261 58.97 -2.38 12.87
N VAL A 262 58.53 -2.67 14.09
CA VAL A 262 57.29 -2.10 14.68
C VAL A 262 57.42 -2.04 16.20
N SER A 263 57.08 -0.88 16.78
CA SER A 263 56.92 -0.73 18.23
C SER A 263 55.64 -1.43 18.72
N PRO A 264 55.71 -2.26 19.79
CA PRO A 264 54.55 -2.90 20.41
C PRO A 264 53.43 -1.93 20.81
N ASP A 265 53.78 -0.77 21.38
CA ASP A 265 52.81 0.21 21.86
C ASP A 265 52.08 0.88 20.70
N LEU A 266 52.81 1.19 19.63
CA LEU A 266 52.23 1.71 18.40
C LEU A 266 51.25 0.69 17.80
N LEU A 267 51.63 -0.59 17.76
CA LEU A 267 50.79 -1.66 17.24
C LEU A 267 49.49 -1.80 18.03
N LYS A 268 49.58 -1.82 19.36
CA LYS A 268 48.44 -1.92 20.26
C LYS A 268 47.50 -0.72 20.12
N LYS A 269 48.06 0.49 20.03
CA LYS A 269 47.31 1.74 19.80
C LYS A 269 46.57 1.72 18.45
N GLU A 270 47.24 1.35 17.37
CA GLU A 270 46.63 1.31 16.04
C GLU A 270 45.54 0.23 15.93
N ILE A 271 45.71 -0.92 16.60
CA ILE A 271 44.67 -1.96 16.69
C ILE A 271 43.44 -1.42 17.43
N GLY A 272 43.62 -0.76 18.59
CA GLY A 272 42.53 -0.12 19.33
C GLY A 272 41.78 0.91 18.47
N ASN A 273 42.52 1.81 17.82
CA ASN A 273 41.96 2.82 16.92
C ASN A 273 41.18 2.23 15.74
N CYS A 274 41.59 1.07 15.22
CA CYS A 274 40.86 0.39 14.14
C CYS A 274 39.54 -0.21 14.65
N ILE A 275 39.56 -0.84 15.82
CA ILE A 275 38.39 -1.49 16.43
C ILE A 275 37.32 -0.45 16.81
N GLU A 276 37.73 0.70 17.34
CA GLU A 276 36.81 1.79 17.70
C GLU A 276 36.08 2.42 16.51
N LYS A 277 36.62 2.29 15.29
CA LYS A 277 36.02 2.83 14.06
C LYS A 277 35.01 1.89 13.39
N LEU A 278 34.89 0.65 13.86
CA LEU A 278 33.99 -0.33 13.26
C LEU A 278 32.53 0.06 13.50
N PRO A 279 31.69 0.17 12.46
CA PRO A 279 30.28 0.45 12.66
C PRO A 279 29.58 -0.71 13.35
N THR A 280 28.76 -0.41 14.36
CA THR A 280 27.96 -1.42 15.08
C THR A 280 26.48 -1.06 15.03
N PHE A 281 25.62 -2.05 14.85
CA PHE A 281 24.18 -1.87 14.94
C PHE A 281 23.64 -2.68 16.12
N HIS A 282 22.79 -2.06 16.93
CA HIS A 282 22.27 -2.65 18.16
C HIS A 282 20.77 -2.92 18.08
N PHE A 283 20.42 -4.18 18.34
CA PHE A 283 19.03 -4.59 18.61
C PHE A 283 18.71 -4.57 20.11
N CYS A 284 19.72 -4.62 20.98
CA CYS A 284 19.56 -4.63 22.42
C CYS A 284 19.55 -3.21 23.02
N CYS A 285 18.90 -3.06 24.18
CA CYS A 285 18.85 -1.79 24.90
C CYS A 285 20.20 -1.42 25.55
N GLU A 286 21.03 -2.42 25.90
CA GLU A 286 22.30 -2.24 26.61
C GLU A 286 23.38 -1.50 25.79
N LYS A 287 23.30 -1.56 24.45
CA LYS A 287 24.25 -0.96 23.50
C LYS A 287 25.73 -1.11 23.91
N PRO A 288 26.22 -2.33 24.19
CA PRO A 288 27.59 -2.53 24.67
C PRO A 288 28.62 -2.22 23.59
N LYS A 289 29.80 -1.72 23.98
CA LYS A 289 30.93 -1.61 23.06
C LYS A 289 31.50 -3.00 22.74
N LEU A 290 32.13 -3.11 21.58
CA LEU A 290 32.83 -4.34 21.18
C LEU A 290 34.02 -4.60 22.13
N ASN A 291 34.04 -5.76 22.78
CA ASN A 291 35.11 -6.13 23.71
C ASN A 291 36.20 -6.92 22.96
N CYS A 292 37.39 -6.34 22.89
CA CYS A 292 38.56 -6.93 22.25
C CYS A 292 39.79 -6.74 23.13
N THR A 293 40.55 -7.81 23.34
CA THR A 293 41.78 -7.78 24.13
C THR A 293 42.98 -8.06 23.24
N THR A 294 43.91 -7.11 23.17
CA THR A 294 45.16 -7.26 22.42
C THR A 294 46.32 -7.57 23.35
N LYS A 295 47.01 -8.68 23.12
CA LYS A 295 48.25 -9.07 23.81
C LYS A 295 49.41 -9.17 22.81
N ILE A 296 50.56 -8.61 23.18
CA ILE A 296 51.80 -8.75 22.43
C ILE A 296 52.67 -9.78 23.15
N LEU A 297 53.11 -10.80 22.43
CA LEU A 297 53.93 -11.90 22.94
C LEU A 297 55.36 -11.80 22.40
N ASN A 298 56.34 -11.95 23.28
CA ASN A 298 57.75 -11.86 22.92
C ASN A 298 58.25 -13.18 22.32
N VAL A 299 58.88 -13.10 21.14
CA VAL A 299 59.48 -14.23 20.43
C VAL A 299 60.99 -14.20 20.62
N TYR A 300 61.57 -15.32 21.05
CA TYR A 300 63.00 -15.46 21.30
C TYR A 300 63.66 -16.40 20.29
N GLN A 301 64.85 -16.03 19.85
CA GLN A 301 65.71 -16.88 19.03
C GLN A 301 67.06 -17.03 19.76
N LYS A 302 67.40 -18.26 20.17
CA LYS A 302 68.60 -18.53 20.99
C LYS A 302 68.69 -17.62 22.23
N ASP A 303 67.60 -17.54 23.00
CA ASP A 303 67.44 -16.69 24.19
C ASP A 303 67.56 -15.17 24.00
N VAL A 304 67.68 -14.69 22.76
CA VAL A 304 67.65 -13.26 22.43
C VAL A 304 66.25 -12.87 21.94
N LEU A 305 65.73 -11.73 22.39
CA LEU A 305 64.48 -11.17 21.89
C LEU A 305 64.60 -10.90 20.38
N TYR A 306 63.91 -11.70 19.59
CA TYR A 306 63.88 -11.64 18.13
C TYR A 306 62.79 -10.67 17.65
N GLY A 307 61.61 -10.76 18.25
CA GLY A 307 60.44 -10.08 17.72
C GLY A 307 59.17 -10.29 18.54
N HIS A 308 58.03 -9.97 17.91
CA HIS A 308 56.73 -9.95 18.58
C HIS A 308 55.65 -10.68 17.77
N VAL A 309 54.79 -11.42 18.45
CA VAL A 309 53.50 -11.93 17.94
C VAL A 309 52.39 -11.08 18.53
N CYS A 310 51.39 -10.72 17.72
CA CYS A 310 50.23 -9.97 18.18
C CYS A 310 49.01 -10.90 18.20
N VAL A 311 48.37 -11.03 19.35
CA VAL A 311 47.12 -11.79 19.49
C VAL A 311 45.98 -10.84 19.82
N VAL A 312 44.92 -10.89 19.02
CA VAL A 312 43.68 -10.15 19.25
C VAL A 312 42.58 -11.14 19.58
N ARG A 313 42.12 -11.13 20.83
CA ARG A 313 40.96 -11.89 21.28
C ARG A 313 39.71 -11.04 21.09
N VAL A 314 38.75 -11.56 20.34
CA VAL A 314 37.46 -10.91 20.07
C VAL A 314 36.37 -11.69 20.79
N GLU A 315 35.58 -11.00 21.62
CA GLU A 315 34.45 -11.65 22.29
C GLU A 315 33.21 -11.68 21.37
N PRO A 316 32.34 -12.69 21.52
CA PRO A 316 31.09 -12.74 20.77
C PRO A 316 30.22 -11.51 21.04
N PHE A 317 29.71 -10.91 19.99
CA PHE A 317 28.90 -9.70 20.08
C PHE A 317 27.40 -10.01 20.00
N CYS A 318 26.61 -9.39 20.87
CA CYS A 318 25.19 -9.65 20.98
C CYS A 318 24.37 -9.16 19.77
N CYS A 319 24.90 -8.21 18.99
CA CYS A 319 24.25 -7.65 17.81
C CYS A 319 25.14 -7.87 16.57
N VAL A 320 25.36 -6.83 15.74
CA VAL A 320 26.18 -6.95 14.52
C VAL A 320 27.28 -5.89 14.45
N VAL A 321 28.43 -6.31 13.91
CA VAL A 321 29.62 -5.48 13.69
C VAL A 321 29.97 -5.51 12.20
N PHE A 322 30.06 -4.34 11.59
CA PHE A 322 30.47 -4.17 10.20
C PHE A 322 31.98 -3.88 10.12
N THR A 323 32.55 -4.18 8.97
CA THR A 323 33.94 -3.77 8.66
C THR A 323 34.03 -2.29 8.29
N GLU A 324 33.03 -1.82 7.56
CA GLU A 324 32.76 -0.44 7.18
C GLU A 324 31.28 -0.31 6.77
N ALA A 325 30.83 0.88 6.39
CA ALA A 325 29.47 1.05 5.86
C ALA A 325 29.22 0.10 4.67
N PRO A 326 28.01 -0.46 4.49
CA PRO A 326 27.72 -1.34 3.35
C PRO A 326 27.95 -0.66 2.00
N ASP A 327 28.31 -1.44 0.99
CA ASP A 327 28.37 -0.99 -0.40
C ASP A 327 26.95 -1.00 -1.00
N SER A 328 26.15 -0.04 -0.57
CA SER A 328 24.78 0.17 -1.02
C SER A 328 24.50 1.66 -1.10
N TRP A 329 23.79 2.08 -2.14
CA TRP A 329 23.56 3.48 -2.46
C TRP A 329 22.08 3.75 -2.67
N VAL A 330 21.70 5.01 -2.47
CA VAL A 330 20.35 5.56 -2.71
C VAL A 330 20.48 6.95 -3.33
N ILE A 331 19.40 7.43 -3.93
CA ILE A 331 19.32 8.81 -4.43
C ILE A 331 18.72 9.69 -3.34
N ARG A 332 19.47 10.70 -2.89
CA ARG A 332 19.03 11.74 -1.95
C ARG A 332 19.41 13.11 -2.48
N ASP A 333 18.47 14.05 -2.40
CA ASP A 333 18.66 15.44 -2.86
C ASP A 333 19.28 15.52 -4.26
N ASN A 334 18.77 14.70 -5.19
CA ASN A 334 19.32 14.54 -6.53
C ASN A 334 20.83 14.23 -6.52
N SER A 335 21.27 13.28 -5.69
CA SER A 335 22.65 12.83 -5.66
C SER A 335 22.76 11.37 -5.19
N VAL A 336 23.72 10.65 -5.76
CA VAL A 336 24.03 9.27 -5.34
C VAL A 336 24.76 9.32 -4.00
N THR A 337 24.14 8.75 -2.97
CA THR A 337 24.64 8.75 -1.59
C THR A 337 24.78 7.32 -1.08
N ARG A 338 25.91 6.99 -0.45
CA ARG A 338 26.15 5.68 0.19
C ARG A 338 25.35 5.62 1.50
N LEU A 339 24.66 4.50 1.75
CA LEU A 339 23.93 4.27 2.99
C LEU A 339 24.89 4.08 4.17
N THR A 340 24.50 4.57 5.35
CA THR A 340 25.19 4.16 6.60
C THR A 340 24.78 2.75 6.99
N ALA A 341 25.53 2.13 7.92
CA ALA A 341 25.18 0.80 8.42
C ALA A 341 23.80 0.79 9.08
N GLU A 342 23.44 1.84 9.82
CA GLU A 342 22.16 1.99 10.50
C GLU A 342 21.00 2.09 9.52
N GLU A 343 21.13 2.96 8.50
CA GLU A 343 20.12 3.14 7.47
C GLU A 343 19.92 1.86 6.65
N TRP A 344 21.02 1.19 6.31
CA TRP A 344 21.00 -0.05 5.57
C TRP A 344 20.27 -1.16 6.34
N VAL A 345 20.57 -1.34 7.64
CA VAL A 345 19.87 -2.32 8.49
C VAL A 345 18.38 -1.96 8.62
N ALA A 346 18.05 -0.69 8.82
CA ALA A 346 16.68 -0.23 8.93
C ALA A 346 15.88 -0.54 7.65
N MET A 347 16.45 -0.30 6.48
CA MET A 347 15.83 -0.64 5.18
C MET A 347 15.73 -2.15 4.93
N MET A 348 16.76 -2.92 5.31
CA MET A 348 16.77 -4.39 5.17
C MET A 348 15.72 -5.08 6.05
N LEU A 349 15.48 -4.55 7.26
CA LEU A 349 14.55 -5.11 8.24
C LEU A 349 13.19 -4.42 8.31
N ASP A 350 13.01 -3.28 7.62
CA ASP A 350 11.78 -2.45 7.66
C ASP A 350 11.43 -1.94 9.05
N ILE A 351 12.46 -1.46 9.75
CA ILE A 351 12.32 -0.82 11.05
C ILE A 351 12.04 0.66 10.79
N GLN A 352 10.91 1.19 11.28
CA GLN A 352 10.65 2.63 11.22
C GLN A 352 11.74 3.38 11.99
N SER A 353 12.46 4.28 11.33
CA SER A 353 13.32 5.24 12.01
C SER A 353 12.43 6.15 12.84
N ALA A 354 12.55 6.11 14.18
CA ALA A 354 11.88 7.07 15.04
C ALA A 354 12.31 8.50 14.63
N PRO A 355 11.39 9.48 14.59
CA PRO A 355 11.76 10.86 14.33
C PRO A 355 12.70 11.31 15.45
N SER A 356 13.90 11.73 15.10
CA SER A 356 14.84 12.36 16.03
C SER A 356 14.16 13.56 16.67
N GLY A 357 13.89 13.47 17.98
CA GLY A 357 13.29 14.55 18.74
C GLY A 357 14.22 15.76 18.82
N LEU A 358 13.67 16.94 18.48
CA LEU A 358 13.81 18.24 19.14
C LEU A 358 13.46 19.34 18.14
N ALA A 359 12.22 19.82 18.22
CA ALA A 359 11.75 21.20 18.05
C ALA A 359 10.26 21.15 17.66
N ALA A 360 9.41 21.48 18.63
CA ALA A 360 8.04 21.85 18.35
C ALA A 360 8.07 23.18 17.59
N ASP A 361 7.62 23.18 16.34
CA ASP A 361 6.97 24.34 15.74
C ASP A 361 6.08 23.89 14.58
N TYR A 362 4.82 24.31 14.66
CA TYR A 362 3.79 24.09 13.65
C TYR A 362 4.21 24.78 12.35
N SER A 363 4.66 23.99 11.37
CA SER A 363 4.67 24.40 9.96
C SER A 363 4.61 23.16 9.07
N LEU A 364 3.60 23.12 8.19
CA LEU A 364 3.37 22.11 7.17
C LEU A 364 4.54 22.10 6.17
N HIS A 365 5.63 21.42 6.52
CA HIS A 365 6.71 21.14 5.58
C HIS A 365 6.51 19.78 4.92
N VAL A 366 6.40 19.86 3.60
CA VAL A 366 6.33 18.77 2.62
C VAL A 366 7.40 17.71 2.93
N ILE A 367 6.94 16.52 3.31
CA ILE A 367 7.79 15.34 3.43
C ILE A 367 8.29 14.99 2.02
N SER A 368 9.61 14.98 1.84
CA SER A 368 10.30 14.53 0.63
C SER A 368 9.92 13.06 0.29
N PRO A 369 9.58 12.70 -0.96
CA PRO A 369 9.05 11.37 -1.30
C PRO A 369 10.08 10.22 -1.25
N ALA A 370 11.34 10.48 -0.94
CA ALA A 370 12.43 9.52 -1.20
C ALA A 370 12.71 8.50 -0.07
N SER A 371 12.00 8.53 1.07
CA SER A 371 12.30 7.62 2.20
C SER A 371 11.10 6.81 2.73
N SER A 372 9.95 6.81 2.05
CA SER A 372 8.78 6.01 2.48
C SER A 372 8.64 4.66 1.76
N ALA A 373 9.68 4.21 1.05
CA ALA A 373 9.73 2.81 0.62
C ALA A 373 9.84 1.94 1.87
N LEU A 374 8.74 1.26 2.25
CA LEU A 374 8.71 -0.13 2.79
C LEU A 374 7.61 -0.44 3.81
N ARG A 375 6.79 0.54 4.21
CA ARG A 375 5.41 0.26 4.65
C ARG A 375 4.43 0.82 3.63
N CYS A 376 3.71 -0.08 2.95
CA CYS A 376 2.41 0.28 2.40
C CYS A 376 1.60 0.91 3.56
N PRO A 377 1.20 2.19 3.49
CA PRO A 377 0.21 2.72 4.41
C PRO A 377 -1.06 1.88 4.19
N SER A 378 -1.39 1.02 5.16
CA SER A 378 -2.74 0.48 5.40
C SER A 378 -3.64 0.37 4.16
N PHE A 379 -3.31 -0.50 3.21
CA PHE A 379 -4.26 -0.87 2.18
C PHE A 379 -5.31 -1.78 2.81
N PRO A 380 -6.59 -1.63 2.48
CA PRO A 380 -7.59 -2.59 2.89
C PRO A 380 -7.22 -3.93 2.23
N ILE A 381 -6.83 -4.91 3.04
CA ILE A 381 -6.32 -6.23 2.60
C ILE A 381 -7.28 -6.85 1.55
N LYS A 382 -8.58 -6.64 1.73
CA LYS A 382 -9.65 -7.13 0.85
C LYS A 382 -9.64 -6.54 -0.56
N VAL A 383 -9.07 -5.35 -0.79
CA VAL A 383 -8.97 -4.77 -2.15
C VAL A 383 -8.07 -5.63 -3.04
N LEU A 384 -7.02 -6.22 -2.47
CA LEU A 384 -6.11 -7.10 -3.22
C LEU A 384 -6.79 -8.40 -3.65
N ASP A 385 -7.72 -8.91 -2.84
CA ASP A 385 -8.49 -10.12 -3.14
C ASP A 385 -9.45 -9.90 -4.32
N PHE A 386 -10.04 -8.70 -4.43
CA PHE A 386 -11.03 -8.37 -5.45
C PHE A 386 -10.49 -7.63 -6.68
N LYS A 387 -9.19 -7.32 -6.75
CA LYS A 387 -8.60 -6.51 -7.84
C LYS A 387 -8.91 -7.05 -9.24
N THR A 388 -8.92 -8.37 -9.42
CA THR A 388 -9.21 -9.03 -10.70
C THR A 388 -10.68 -8.85 -11.07
N ALA A 389 -11.59 -9.08 -10.12
CA ALA A 389 -13.03 -8.90 -10.34
C ALA A 389 -13.38 -7.43 -10.67
N LEU A 390 -12.74 -6.48 -9.97
CA LEU A 390 -12.91 -5.05 -10.25
C LEU A 390 -12.37 -4.66 -11.63
N GLN A 391 -11.22 -5.19 -12.02
CA GLN A 391 -10.64 -4.95 -13.35
C GLN A 391 -11.56 -5.45 -14.45
N GLN A 392 -12.08 -6.67 -14.34
CA GLN A 392 -12.98 -7.23 -15.35
C GLN A 392 -14.31 -6.47 -15.46
N ARG A 393 -14.80 -5.87 -14.37
CA ARG A 393 -16.03 -5.06 -14.37
C ARG A 393 -15.84 -3.65 -14.95
N PHE A 394 -14.73 -2.98 -14.64
CA PHE A 394 -14.52 -1.58 -15.06
C PHE A 394 -13.66 -1.40 -16.30
N PHE A 395 -12.69 -2.27 -16.48
CA PHE A 395 -11.69 -2.20 -17.55
C PHE A 395 -11.55 -3.57 -18.25
N PRO A 396 -12.63 -4.11 -18.85
CA PRO A 396 -12.55 -5.36 -19.60
C PRO A 396 -11.65 -5.18 -20.83
N VAL A 397 -10.62 -6.02 -21.00
CA VAL A 397 -9.62 -5.87 -22.08
C VAL A 397 -10.12 -6.41 -23.43
N THR A 398 -11.23 -7.16 -23.45
CA THR A 398 -11.71 -7.93 -24.61
C THR A 398 -12.58 -7.15 -25.61
N GLN A 399 -12.82 -5.85 -25.43
CA GLN A 399 -13.69 -5.09 -26.33
C GLN A 399 -12.95 -4.60 -27.59
N GLU A 400 -13.58 -4.71 -28.75
CA GLU A 400 -13.02 -4.26 -30.03
C GLU A 400 -12.91 -2.72 -30.14
N GLU A 401 -13.68 -1.98 -29.32
CA GLU A 401 -13.74 -0.52 -29.31
C GLU A 401 -12.88 0.13 -28.22
N ILE A 402 -12.53 1.40 -28.43
CA ILE A 402 -11.82 2.24 -27.47
C ILE A 402 -12.75 2.56 -26.29
N GLN A 403 -12.33 2.23 -25.07
CA GLN A 403 -13.11 2.51 -23.87
C GLN A 403 -12.72 3.82 -23.22
N PHE A 404 -13.70 4.68 -22.97
CA PHE A 404 -13.55 5.92 -22.22
C PHE A 404 -14.12 5.76 -20.80
N LYS A 405 -13.28 5.92 -19.77
CA LYS A 405 -13.68 5.77 -18.36
C LYS A 405 -13.18 6.94 -17.51
N PRO A 406 -13.92 7.39 -16.49
CA PRO A 406 -15.35 7.16 -16.24
C PRO A 406 -16.24 7.77 -17.33
N GLU A 407 -17.30 7.05 -17.73
CA GLU A 407 -18.21 7.48 -18.81
C GLU A 407 -18.90 8.81 -18.50
N SER A 408 -19.32 9.04 -17.26
CA SER A 408 -20.03 10.25 -16.87
C SER A 408 -19.14 11.50 -16.94
N LEU A 409 -17.86 11.37 -16.54
CA LEU A 409 -16.88 12.46 -16.69
C LEU A 409 -16.55 12.71 -18.16
N CYS A 410 -16.37 11.66 -18.97
CA CYS A 410 -16.09 11.80 -20.39
C CYS A 410 -17.23 12.53 -21.10
N LYS A 411 -18.49 12.10 -20.89
CA LYS A 411 -19.68 12.75 -21.44
C LYS A 411 -19.75 14.23 -21.06
N LYS A 412 -19.47 14.56 -19.80
CA LYS A 412 -19.46 15.95 -19.30
C LYS A 412 -18.34 16.78 -19.94
N LEU A 413 -17.12 16.25 -20.00
CA LEU A 413 -15.98 16.91 -20.63
C LEU A 413 -16.22 17.18 -22.12
N PHE A 414 -16.75 16.20 -22.85
CA PHE A 414 -17.02 16.33 -24.27
C PHE A 414 -18.19 17.28 -24.57
N SER A 415 -19.18 17.37 -23.68
CA SER A 415 -20.24 18.38 -23.83
C SER A 415 -19.75 19.80 -23.52
N ASP A 416 -18.91 19.95 -22.51
CA ASP A 416 -18.41 21.26 -22.07
C ASP A 416 -17.34 21.83 -23.01
N HIS A 417 -16.65 20.96 -23.77
CA HIS A 417 -15.53 21.34 -24.64
C HIS A 417 -15.64 20.69 -26.02
N GLU A 418 -16.19 21.45 -26.98
CA GLU A 418 -16.31 21.02 -28.38
C GLU A 418 -14.95 20.67 -28.99
N GLY A 419 -14.88 19.55 -29.71
CA GLY A 419 -13.67 19.07 -30.37
C GLY A 419 -12.68 18.30 -29.47
N LEU A 420 -12.90 18.21 -28.14
CA LEU A 420 -12.03 17.44 -27.24
C LEU A 420 -12.04 15.94 -27.57
N GLU A 421 -13.22 15.37 -27.86
CA GLU A 421 -13.36 13.96 -28.20
C GLU A 421 -12.56 13.60 -29.46
N GLU A 422 -12.73 14.38 -30.52
CA GLU A 422 -12.03 14.16 -31.79
C GLU A 422 -10.53 14.44 -31.69
N LEU A 423 -10.12 15.43 -30.88
CA LEU A 423 -8.72 15.68 -30.57
C LEU A 423 -8.08 14.46 -29.91
N VAL A 424 -8.74 13.88 -28.90
CA VAL A 424 -8.24 12.70 -28.19
C VAL A 424 -8.18 11.49 -29.14
N LYS A 425 -9.22 11.22 -29.93
CA LYS A 425 -9.23 10.13 -30.91
C LYS A 425 -8.11 10.28 -31.95
N THR A 426 -7.91 11.51 -32.47
CA THR A 426 -6.87 11.80 -33.47
C THR A 426 -5.47 11.59 -32.91
N GLN A 427 -5.21 11.98 -31.66
CA GLN A 427 -3.90 11.81 -31.00
C GLN A 427 -3.56 10.34 -30.69
N ILE A 428 -4.56 9.48 -30.64
CA ILE A 428 -4.44 8.08 -30.20
C ILE A 428 -4.32 7.13 -31.40
N TYR A 429 -4.74 7.52 -32.60
CA TYR A 429 -4.68 6.65 -33.78
C TYR A 429 -3.24 6.47 -34.31
N PRO A 430 -2.81 5.24 -34.70
CA PRO A 430 -3.53 3.97 -34.69
C PRO A 430 -3.38 3.21 -33.35
N CYS A 431 -4.49 2.82 -32.73
CA CYS A 431 -4.49 1.98 -31.52
C CYS A 431 -5.08 0.60 -31.80
N SER A 432 -4.58 -0.41 -31.10
CA SER A 432 -5.08 -1.78 -31.16
C SER A 432 -6.45 -1.90 -30.45
N PRO A 433 -7.27 -2.90 -30.83
CA PRO A 433 -8.45 -3.32 -30.05
C PRO A 433 -8.11 -3.52 -28.56
N GLY A 434 -9.06 -3.26 -27.65
CA GLY A 434 -8.85 -3.37 -26.21
C GLY A 434 -8.22 -2.16 -25.52
N THR A 435 -8.09 -1.02 -26.22
CA THR A 435 -7.50 0.22 -25.66
C THR A 435 -8.43 0.87 -24.62
N VAL A 436 -7.87 1.20 -23.44
CA VAL A 436 -8.59 1.86 -22.34
C VAL A 436 -8.00 3.24 -22.10
N ILE A 437 -8.85 4.27 -22.08
CA ILE A 437 -8.49 5.65 -21.76
C ILE A 437 -9.18 6.06 -20.46
N ILE A 438 -8.36 6.44 -19.48
CA ILE A 438 -8.82 6.75 -18.13
C ILE A 438 -8.66 8.25 -17.86
N PHE A 439 -9.78 8.95 -17.88
CA PHE A 439 -9.89 10.37 -17.60
C PHE A 439 -9.98 10.64 -16.10
N SER A 440 -9.26 11.67 -15.68
CA SER A 440 -9.42 12.32 -14.38
C SER A 440 -9.40 13.83 -14.57
N ARG A 441 -10.09 14.57 -13.68
CA ARG A 441 -9.93 16.04 -13.63
C ARG A 441 -8.50 16.43 -13.25
N SER A 442 -7.80 15.60 -12.49
CA SER A 442 -6.38 15.80 -12.19
C SER A 442 -5.78 14.50 -11.70
N TRP A 443 -5.03 13.81 -12.56
CA TRP A 443 -4.26 12.63 -12.17
C TRP A 443 -3.21 13.01 -11.11
N ALA A 444 -2.69 14.25 -11.12
CA ALA A 444 -1.82 14.77 -10.08
C ALA A 444 -2.48 14.68 -8.70
N GLY A 445 -3.72 15.16 -8.56
CA GLY A 445 -4.50 15.03 -7.34
C GLY A 445 -4.69 13.58 -6.91
N ASP A 446 -4.95 12.69 -7.87
CA ASP A 446 -5.24 11.29 -7.61
C ASP A 446 -4.00 10.52 -7.10
N VAL A 447 -2.80 10.95 -7.50
CA VAL A 447 -1.53 10.37 -7.03
C VAL A 447 -0.90 11.11 -5.83
N GLY A 448 -1.62 12.10 -5.27
CA GLY A 448 -1.25 12.83 -4.06
C GLY A 448 -0.43 14.11 -4.27
N LEU A 449 -0.38 14.64 -5.50
CA LEU A 449 0.20 15.94 -5.83
C LEU A 449 -0.86 17.05 -5.77
N ARG A 450 -0.43 18.31 -5.85
CA ARG A 450 -1.34 19.46 -5.88
C ARG A 450 -2.06 19.54 -7.22
N LYS A 451 -3.37 19.83 -7.18
CA LYS A 451 -4.18 20.10 -8.36
C LYS A 451 -3.85 21.48 -8.91
N GLU A 452 -3.74 21.61 -10.22
CA GLU A 452 -3.45 22.87 -10.91
C GLU A 452 -4.68 23.39 -11.65
N LYS A 453 -4.95 24.70 -11.54
CA LYS A 453 -6.14 25.33 -12.13
C LYS A 453 -6.07 25.47 -13.65
N ASN A 454 -4.85 25.46 -14.21
CA ASN A 454 -4.62 25.63 -15.65
C ASN A 454 -4.76 24.31 -16.44
N VAL A 455 -4.96 23.18 -15.73
CA VAL A 455 -5.19 21.86 -16.31
C VAL A 455 -6.69 21.60 -16.39
N LEU A 456 -7.18 21.30 -17.58
CA LEU A 456 -8.59 20.98 -17.80
C LEU A 456 -8.93 19.58 -17.28
N CYS A 457 -8.12 18.61 -17.72
CA CYS A 457 -8.18 17.21 -17.34
C CYS A 457 -6.90 16.48 -17.78
N ASP A 458 -6.71 15.30 -17.20
CA ASP A 458 -5.65 14.36 -17.57
C ASP A 458 -6.28 13.05 -18.09
N ALA A 459 -5.72 12.47 -19.14
CA ALA A 459 -6.17 11.21 -19.73
C ALA A 459 -5.01 10.21 -19.84
N LEU A 460 -5.15 9.06 -19.19
CA LEU A 460 -4.16 7.98 -19.22
C LEU A 460 -4.55 6.93 -20.26
N LEU A 461 -3.70 6.75 -21.26
CA LEU A 461 -3.83 5.72 -22.29
C LEU A 461 -3.14 4.43 -21.85
N VAL A 462 -3.88 3.33 -21.91
CA VAL A 462 -3.39 1.96 -21.67
C VAL A 462 -3.79 1.08 -22.86
N ALA A 463 -2.79 0.53 -23.55
CA ALA A 463 -2.99 -0.32 -24.73
C ALA A 463 -1.90 -1.38 -24.87
N VAL A 464 -2.25 -2.52 -25.46
CA VAL A 464 -1.30 -3.58 -25.83
C VAL A 464 -0.31 -3.05 -26.88
N ASN A 465 0.94 -3.51 -26.81
CA ASN A 465 2.07 -3.09 -27.62
C ASN A 465 2.43 -1.59 -27.52
N SER A 466 1.89 -0.88 -26.52
CA SER A 466 2.16 0.54 -26.26
C SER A 466 2.74 0.74 -24.86
N PRO A 467 3.60 1.76 -24.64
CA PRO A 467 3.83 2.29 -23.29
C PRO A 467 2.57 3.01 -22.77
N LEU A 468 2.51 3.29 -21.47
CA LEU A 468 1.47 4.18 -20.93
C LEU A 468 1.77 5.61 -21.39
N VAL A 469 0.73 6.33 -21.79
CA VAL A 469 0.84 7.74 -22.18
C VAL A 469 -0.13 8.56 -21.35
N LEU A 470 0.39 9.57 -20.66
CA LEU A 470 -0.40 10.53 -19.89
C LEU A 470 -0.57 11.81 -20.70
N TYR A 471 -1.77 12.02 -21.23
CA TYR A 471 -2.15 13.27 -21.88
C TYR A 471 -2.63 14.26 -20.82
N THR A 472 -2.00 15.43 -20.77
CA THR A 472 -2.45 16.55 -19.94
C THR A 472 -3.03 17.63 -20.86
N ILE A 473 -4.33 17.88 -20.71
CA ILE A 473 -5.06 18.87 -21.51
C ILE A 473 -5.05 20.19 -20.76
N LEU A 474 -4.50 21.24 -21.36
CA LEU A 474 -4.36 22.56 -20.75
C LEU A 474 -5.46 23.52 -21.20
N ILE A 475 -5.91 24.36 -20.27
CA ILE A 475 -6.84 25.48 -20.54
C ILE A 475 -6.08 26.65 -21.18
N ASP A 476 -4.91 26.97 -20.65
CA ASP A 476 -4.07 28.08 -21.12
C ASP A 476 -2.79 27.55 -21.78
N PRO A 477 -2.60 27.74 -23.11
CA PRO A 477 -1.41 27.29 -23.81
C PRO A 477 -0.15 28.12 -23.49
N THR A 478 -0.30 29.29 -22.87
CA THR A 478 0.83 30.14 -22.48
C THR A 478 1.46 29.72 -21.16
N TRP A 479 0.82 28.81 -20.42
CA TRP A 479 1.31 28.37 -19.13
C TRP A 479 2.53 27.45 -19.25
N VAL A 480 3.69 28.00 -18.85
CA VAL A 480 5.00 27.32 -18.90
C VAL A 480 5.10 26.15 -17.91
N GLY A 481 4.23 26.09 -16.90
CA GLY A 481 4.24 25.04 -15.87
C GLY A 481 3.67 23.68 -16.31
N GLY A 482 3.02 23.60 -17.47
CA GLY A 482 2.34 22.38 -17.93
C GLY A 482 3.25 21.17 -18.04
N LEU A 483 4.44 21.35 -18.60
CA LEU A 483 5.42 20.28 -18.78
C LEU A 483 5.92 19.72 -17.44
N VAL A 484 6.14 20.61 -16.46
CA VAL A 484 6.57 20.24 -15.11
C VAL A 484 5.46 19.47 -14.40
N TYR A 485 4.22 19.94 -14.52
CA TYR A 485 3.04 19.24 -14.00
C TYR A 485 2.92 17.82 -14.59
N ALA A 486 2.94 17.69 -15.91
CA ALA A 486 2.76 16.40 -16.58
C ALA A 486 3.89 15.41 -16.23
N ARG A 487 5.14 15.88 -16.18
CA ARG A 487 6.30 15.06 -15.77
C ARG A 487 6.20 14.59 -14.32
N ASN A 488 5.89 15.49 -13.39
CA ASN A 488 5.74 15.15 -11.97
C ASN A 488 4.61 14.15 -11.76
N THR A 489 3.49 14.33 -12.47
CA THR A 489 2.34 13.42 -12.42
C THR A 489 2.69 12.05 -12.98
N ALA A 490 3.35 11.98 -14.14
CA ALA A 490 3.80 10.72 -14.75
C ALA A 490 4.80 9.98 -13.85
N HIS A 491 5.75 10.70 -13.26
CA HIS A 491 6.73 10.15 -12.32
C HIS A 491 6.06 9.53 -11.10
N GLN A 492 5.17 10.30 -10.45
CA GLN A 492 4.46 9.87 -9.25
C GLN A 492 3.51 8.71 -9.53
N LEU A 493 2.83 8.72 -10.68
CA LEU A 493 1.97 7.62 -11.12
C LEU A 493 2.76 6.32 -11.30
N LYS A 494 3.91 6.37 -12.01
CA LYS A 494 4.81 5.22 -12.15
C LYS A 494 5.25 4.69 -10.78
N GLN A 495 5.67 5.59 -9.88
CA GLN A 495 6.07 5.21 -8.53
C GLN A 495 4.94 4.54 -7.75
N LYS A 496 3.71 5.06 -7.83
CA LYS A 496 2.52 4.50 -7.15
C LYS A 496 2.10 3.16 -7.74
N LEU A 497 2.10 2.99 -9.06
CA LEU A 497 1.82 1.71 -9.73
C LEU A 497 2.69 0.58 -9.20
N GLY A 498 3.97 0.87 -9.01
CA GLY A 498 4.84 0.01 -8.23
C GLY A 498 4.39 -0.03 -6.77
N THR A 499 4.71 1.01 -5.99
CA THR A 499 4.77 0.97 -4.52
C THR A 499 3.44 0.61 -3.86
N VAL A 500 2.36 1.09 -4.43
CA VAL A 500 0.98 0.91 -3.97
C VAL A 500 0.30 -0.20 -4.76
N GLY A 501 0.33 -0.12 -6.08
CA GLY A 501 -0.38 -1.06 -6.96
C GLY A 501 0.22 -2.45 -7.00
N GLY A 502 1.48 -2.62 -6.57
CA GLY A 502 2.16 -3.90 -6.58
C GLY A 502 2.57 -4.36 -7.99
N TYR A 503 2.56 -3.48 -9.00
CA TYR A 503 2.99 -3.84 -10.34
C TYR A 503 4.48 -4.22 -10.35
N THR A 504 4.79 -5.39 -10.89
CA THR A 504 6.15 -5.94 -10.92
C THR A 504 6.79 -5.89 -12.30
N GLY A 505 6.05 -5.57 -13.36
CA GLY A 505 6.59 -5.43 -14.72
C GLY A 505 7.48 -4.20 -14.91
N LYS A 506 8.13 -4.09 -16.07
CA LYS A 506 8.77 -2.83 -16.50
C LYS A 506 7.67 -1.88 -16.97
N VAL A 507 7.69 -0.64 -16.49
CA VAL A 507 6.66 0.36 -16.82
C VAL A 507 7.28 1.74 -16.92
N CYS A 508 6.84 2.50 -17.92
CA CYS A 508 7.09 3.93 -18.05
C CYS A 508 5.75 4.63 -18.30
N VAL A 509 5.68 5.92 -17.97
CA VAL A 509 4.53 6.77 -18.25
C VAL A 509 5.04 7.95 -19.05
N ILE A 510 4.65 8.08 -20.31
CA ILE A 510 5.12 9.15 -21.19
C ILE A 510 4.17 10.35 -21.08
N PRO A 511 4.62 11.50 -20.55
CA PRO A 511 3.78 12.70 -20.51
C PRO A 511 3.66 13.32 -21.91
N ARG A 512 2.46 13.80 -22.26
CA ARG A 512 2.18 14.57 -23.47
C ARG A 512 1.25 15.73 -23.16
N LEU A 513 1.62 16.92 -23.64
CA LEU A 513 0.79 18.11 -23.50
C LEU A 513 -0.13 18.28 -24.71
N VAL A 514 -1.38 18.64 -24.45
CA VAL A 514 -2.40 18.87 -25.47
C VAL A 514 -3.15 20.17 -25.16
N HIS A 515 -3.51 20.94 -26.19
CA HIS A 515 -4.23 22.20 -26.07
C HIS A 515 -5.50 22.20 -26.93
N LEU A 516 -6.58 22.82 -26.43
CA LEU A 516 -7.77 23.15 -27.21
C LEU A 516 -7.79 24.65 -27.58
N PRO A 517 -8.19 25.04 -28.81
CA PRO A 517 -8.51 24.24 -30.00
C PRO A 517 -7.29 24.21 -30.94
N SER A 518 -6.36 23.27 -30.75
CA SER A 518 -5.23 23.15 -31.67
C SER A 518 -5.06 21.71 -32.14
N THR A 519 -5.24 21.51 -33.45
CA THR A 519 -4.81 20.33 -34.21
C THR A 519 -3.28 20.19 -34.29
N GLN A 520 -2.52 21.15 -33.76
CA GLN A 520 -1.07 21.14 -33.76
C GLN A 520 -0.53 20.92 -32.34
N CYS A 521 -0.10 19.69 -32.07
CA CYS A 521 0.98 19.47 -31.11
C CYS A 521 2.16 20.33 -31.58
N ARG A 522 2.78 21.14 -30.71
CA ARG A 522 4.05 21.79 -31.09
C ARG A 522 5.01 20.68 -31.56
N PRO A 523 5.53 20.70 -32.81
CA PRO A 523 6.38 19.64 -33.35
C PRO A 523 7.73 19.46 -32.63
N ASP A 524 8.04 20.31 -31.64
CA ASP A 524 9.38 20.40 -31.04
C ASP A 524 9.61 19.49 -29.82
N GLU A 525 8.62 18.71 -29.37
CA GLU A 525 8.91 17.69 -28.34
C GLU A 525 9.49 16.44 -28.99
N THR A 526 10.83 16.36 -29.03
CA THR A 526 11.54 15.14 -29.41
C THR A 526 10.94 13.92 -28.69
N PRO A 527 10.48 12.88 -29.41
CA PRO A 527 9.79 11.76 -28.80
C PRO A 527 10.66 11.10 -27.73
N VAL A 528 10.10 10.94 -26.53
CA VAL A 528 10.77 10.22 -25.45
C VAL A 528 10.74 8.73 -25.79
N HIS A 529 11.89 8.18 -26.20
CA HIS A 529 12.00 6.78 -26.58
C HIS A 529 12.38 5.90 -25.38
N TYR A 530 11.62 4.83 -25.16
CA TYR A 530 11.94 3.78 -24.19
C TYR A 530 12.29 2.46 -24.90
N PRO A 531 13.08 1.58 -24.27
CA PRO A 531 13.30 0.23 -24.77
C PRO A 531 11.99 -0.54 -24.99
N GLN A 532 11.97 -1.47 -25.94
CA GLN A 532 10.76 -2.23 -26.28
C GLN A 532 10.16 -3.00 -25.09
N ALA A 533 11.00 -3.40 -24.12
CA ALA A 533 10.59 -4.08 -22.89
C ALA A 533 9.72 -3.23 -21.94
N TYR A 534 9.53 -1.93 -22.21
CA TYR A 534 8.63 -1.04 -21.46
C TYR A 534 7.25 -0.89 -22.10
N ARG A 535 6.99 -1.59 -23.21
CA ARG A 535 5.66 -1.70 -23.83
C ARG A 535 4.94 -2.91 -23.25
N LEU A 536 3.63 -2.81 -23.08
CA LEU A 536 2.80 -3.93 -22.62
C LEU A 536 2.75 -4.99 -23.71
N ALA A 537 3.38 -6.15 -23.53
CA ALA A 537 3.58 -7.11 -24.62
C ALA A 537 2.31 -7.89 -24.99
N ASN A 538 1.39 -8.08 -24.04
CA ASN A 538 0.18 -8.87 -24.19
C ASN A 538 -0.94 -8.39 -23.26
N GLU A 539 -2.13 -8.96 -23.43
CA GLU A 539 -3.32 -8.66 -22.61
C GLU A 539 -3.09 -8.95 -21.12
N GLY A 540 -2.37 -10.02 -20.78
CA GLY A 540 -2.10 -10.37 -19.38
C GLY A 540 -1.25 -9.31 -18.65
N GLU A 541 -0.26 -8.72 -19.32
CA GLU A 541 0.51 -7.59 -18.76
C GLU A 541 -0.36 -6.34 -18.59
N MET A 542 -1.26 -6.08 -19.56
CA MET A 542 -2.23 -4.99 -19.48
C MET A 542 -3.22 -5.18 -18.32
N GLU A 543 -3.76 -6.38 -18.13
CA GLU A 543 -4.63 -6.71 -17.00
C GLU A 543 -3.91 -6.54 -15.67
N ALA A 544 -2.67 -7.05 -15.56
CA ALA A 544 -1.86 -6.90 -14.35
C ALA A 544 -1.59 -5.43 -14.01
N LEU A 545 -1.37 -4.58 -15.04
CA LEU A 545 -1.22 -3.14 -14.88
C LEU A 545 -2.53 -2.47 -14.45
N LEU A 546 -3.65 -2.80 -15.09
CA LEU A 546 -4.97 -2.25 -14.74
C LEU A 546 -5.40 -2.64 -13.33
N GLN A 547 -5.09 -3.87 -12.90
CA GLN A 547 -5.29 -4.30 -11.51
C GLN A 547 -4.46 -3.45 -10.53
N ALA A 548 -3.19 -3.18 -10.85
CA ALA A 548 -2.36 -2.29 -10.05
C ALA A 548 -2.90 -0.86 -10.02
N LEU A 549 -3.43 -0.38 -11.15
CA LEU A 549 -4.03 0.95 -11.27
C LEU A 549 -5.31 1.09 -10.45
N ILE A 550 -6.13 0.03 -10.35
CA ILE A 550 -7.32 0.02 -9.47
C ILE A 550 -6.93 0.25 -8.01
N VAL A 551 -5.89 -0.45 -7.54
CA VAL A 551 -5.39 -0.30 -6.17
C VAL A 551 -4.89 1.13 -5.93
N VAL A 552 -4.17 1.72 -6.90
CA VAL A 552 -3.74 3.12 -6.83
C VAL A 552 -4.93 4.08 -6.81
N SER A 553 -5.91 3.87 -7.69
CA SER A 553 -7.06 4.74 -7.88
C SER A 553 -7.96 4.77 -6.64
N LEU A 554 -8.19 3.61 -6.01
CA LEU A 554 -8.97 3.47 -4.79
C LEU A 554 -8.38 4.21 -3.57
N CYS A 555 -7.13 4.64 -3.62
CA CYS A 555 -6.50 5.46 -2.59
C CYS A 555 -6.65 6.96 -2.80
N SER A 556 -7.35 7.38 -3.86
CA SER A 556 -7.63 8.78 -4.15
C SER A 556 -9.06 9.18 -3.76
N ARG A 557 -9.33 10.49 -3.76
CA ARG A 557 -10.67 11.08 -3.61
C ARG A 557 -11.10 11.65 -4.97
N SER A 558 -11.49 10.76 -5.87
CA SER A 558 -11.84 11.05 -7.27
C SER A 558 -13.11 10.32 -7.66
N LEU A 559 -13.78 10.77 -8.73
CA LEU A 559 -14.95 10.09 -9.27
C LEU A 559 -14.65 8.62 -9.59
N LEU A 560 -13.47 8.34 -10.17
CA LEU A 560 -13.05 6.98 -10.49
C LEU A 560 -12.93 6.12 -9.23
N SER A 561 -12.29 6.65 -8.18
CA SER A 561 -12.18 6.00 -6.88
C SER A 561 -13.55 5.70 -6.26
N ASP A 562 -14.49 6.62 -6.39
CA ASP A 562 -15.82 6.47 -5.83
C ASP A 562 -16.62 5.39 -6.55
N GLN A 563 -16.59 5.37 -7.88
CA GLN A 563 -17.25 4.33 -8.68
C GLN A 563 -16.63 2.94 -8.42
N LEU A 564 -15.29 2.84 -8.45
CA LEU A 564 -14.58 1.61 -8.09
C LEU A 564 -14.91 1.17 -6.66
N GLY A 565 -14.98 2.12 -5.73
CA GLY A 565 -15.30 1.86 -4.33
C GLY A 565 -16.71 1.32 -4.13
N CYS A 566 -17.69 1.85 -4.86
CA CYS A 566 -19.06 1.34 -4.80
C CYS A 566 -19.16 -0.10 -5.28
N GLU A 567 -18.48 -0.45 -6.36
CA GLU A 567 -18.43 -1.85 -6.83
C GLU A 567 -17.63 -2.76 -5.90
N PHE A 568 -16.55 -2.26 -5.29
CA PHE A 568 -15.84 -2.98 -4.25
C PHE A 568 -16.75 -3.31 -3.07
N PHE A 569 -17.56 -2.35 -2.61
CA PHE A 569 -18.57 -2.61 -1.59
C PHE A 569 -19.64 -3.61 -2.06
N ASN A 570 -20.08 -3.56 -3.32
CA ASN A 570 -21.02 -4.53 -3.87
C ASN A 570 -20.44 -5.97 -3.87
N LEU A 571 -19.13 -6.13 -4.12
CA LEU A 571 -18.43 -7.41 -4.02
C LEU A 571 -18.34 -7.92 -2.57
N LEU A 572 -18.06 -7.02 -1.61
CA LEU A 572 -18.06 -7.38 -0.19
C LEU A 572 -19.45 -7.83 0.29
N ILE A 573 -20.51 -7.18 -0.16
CA ILE A 573 -21.90 -7.59 0.15
C ILE A 573 -22.18 -8.97 -0.46
N ALA A 574 -21.72 -9.23 -1.68
CA ALA A 574 -21.88 -10.54 -2.30
C ALA A 574 -21.16 -11.64 -1.51
N GLU A 575 -19.92 -11.42 -1.09
CA GLU A 575 -19.16 -12.35 -0.22
C GLU A 575 -19.91 -12.61 1.10
N GLN A 576 -20.41 -11.56 1.76
CA GLN A 576 -21.22 -11.70 2.97
C GLN A 576 -22.53 -12.46 2.75
N CYS A 577 -23.17 -12.24 1.60
CA CYS A 577 -24.39 -12.93 1.23
C CYS A 577 -24.15 -14.44 1.06
N GLU A 578 -23.03 -14.85 0.44
CA GLU A 578 -22.68 -16.28 0.34
C GLU A 578 -22.52 -16.90 1.72
N LEU A 579 -21.76 -16.26 2.62
CA LEU A 579 -21.57 -16.74 4.00
C LEU A 579 -22.88 -16.86 4.78
N LEU A 580 -23.79 -15.89 4.62
CA LEU A 580 -25.10 -15.97 5.27
C LEU A 580 -25.99 -17.05 4.64
N SER A 581 -25.90 -17.27 3.33
CA SER A 581 -26.74 -18.23 2.62
C SER A 581 -26.55 -19.68 3.07
N GLU A 582 -25.40 -20.04 3.63
CA GLU A 582 -25.17 -21.35 4.28
C GLU A 582 -26.22 -21.63 5.37
N SER A 583 -26.65 -20.57 6.09
CA SER A 583 -27.67 -20.67 7.15
C SER A 583 -29.07 -21.00 6.63
N LEU A 584 -29.34 -20.85 5.33
CA LEU A 584 -30.64 -21.17 4.72
C LEU A 584 -30.95 -22.67 4.83
N GLN A 585 -29.93 -23.51 4.82
CA GLN A 585 -30.07 -24.95 4.99
C GLN A 585 -30.22 -25.34 6.47
N GLU A 586 -29.57 -24.59 7.38
CA GLU A 586 -29.54 -24.85 8.82
C GLU A 586 -30.82 -24.40 9.53
N THR A 587 -31.31 -23.20 9.23
CA THR A 587 -32.34 -22.52 10.02
C THR A 587 -33.45 -21.96 9.14
N ARG A 588 -34.69 -22.32 9.48
CA ARG A 588 -35.89 -21.80 8.80
C ARG A 588 -36.30 -20.42 9.29
N GLU A 589 -36.05 -20.12 10.55
CA GLU A 589 -36.28 -18.81 11.16
C GLU A 589 -34.95 -18.23 11.65
N LEU A 590 -34.62 -16.98 11.31
CA LEU A 590 -33.34 -16.36 11.68
C LEU A 590 -33.46 -14.84 11.88
N PHE A 591 -32.93 -14.36 13.01
CA PHE A 591 -32.75 -12.93 13.28
C PHE A 591 -31.34 -12.47 12.87
N ILE A 592 -31.26 -11.50 11.96
CA ILE A 592 -30.01 -10.96 11.44
C ILE A 592 -29.83 -9.53 11.96
N HIS A 593 -28.87 -9.38 12.87
CA HIS A 593 -28.51 -8.08 13.43
C HIS A 593 -27.43 -7.45 12.56
N CYS A 594 -27.77 -6.35 11.88
CA CYS A 594 -26.90 -5.62 10.98
C CYS A 594 -26.48 -4.30 11.63
N LEU A 595 -25.17 -4.07 11.77
CA LEU A 595 -24.68 -2.78 12.27
C LEU A 595 -24.87 -1.66 11.21
N PRO A 596 -24.95 -0.40 11.63
CA PRO A 596 -24.92 0.74 10.72
C PRO A 596 -23.75 0.65 9.73
N GLY A 597 -24.04 0.79 8.43
CA GLY A 597 -23.06 0.70 7.36
C GLY A 597 -22.82 -0.70 6.77
N THR A 598 -23.48 -1.76 7.27
CA THR A 598 -23.42 -3.11 6.65
C THR A 598 -24.34 -3.25 5.43
N ARG A 599 -25.04 -2.19 5.02
CA ARG A 599 -26.02 -2.17 3.92
C ARG A 599 -27.04 -3.31 4.00
N LYS A 600 -27.74 -3.33 5.13
CA LYS A 600 -28.76 -4.31 5.50
C LYS A 600 -29.75 -4.61 4.36
N THR A 601 -30.29 -3.58 3.72
CA THR A 601 -31.27 -3.73 2.64
C THR A 601 -30.67 -4.40 1.40
N ALA A 602 -29.46 -4.03 0.99
CA ALA A 602 -28.77 -4.68 -0.12
C ALA A 602 -28.53 -6.18 0.16
N LEU A 603 -28.24 -6.53 1.41
CA LEU A 603 -28.08 -7.91 1.86
C LEU A 603 -29.42 -8.68 1.87
N ALA A 604 -30.49 -8.07 2.36
CA ALA A 604 -31.84 -8.65 2.36
C ALA A 604 -32.34 -8.93 0.93
N ILE A 605 -32.09 -8.01 -0.01
CA ILE A 605 -32.40 -8.18 -1.43
C ILE A 605 -31.65 -9.40 -2.00
N LYS A 606 -30.33 -9.49 -1.82
CA LYS A 606 -29.53 -10.62 -2.34
C LYS A 606 -29.93 -11.96 -1.72
N ILE A 607 -30.25 -11.99 -0.43
CA ILE A 607 -30.73 -13.21 0.23
C ILE A 607 -32.08 -13.65 -0.34
N THR A 608 -32.96 -12.70 -0.66
CA THR A 608 -34.25 -12.98 -1.30
C THR A 608 -34.06 -13.70 -2.65
N GLU A 609 -33.05 -13.27 -3.43
CA GLU A 609 -32.64 -13.95 -4.67
C GLU A 609 -32.06 -15.34 -4.38
N LYS A 610 -31.19 -15.47 -3.36
CA LYS A 610 -30.62 -16.77 -2.98
C LYS A 610 -31.66 -17.77 -2.49
N ILE A 611 -32.71 -17.34 -1.81
CA ILE A 611 -33.82 -18.22 -1.41
C ILE A 611 -34.49 -18.83 -2.65
N LYS A 612 -34.70 -18.01 -3.69
CA LYS A 612 -35.25 -18.50 -4.97
C LYS A 612 -34.36 -19.58 -5.58
N ASP A 613 -33.05 -19.37 -5.58
CA ASP A 613 -32.08 -20.27 -6.19
C ASP A 613 -31.92 -21.58 -5.40
N VAL A 614 -31.82 -21.49 -4.07
CA VAL A 614 -31.60 -22.64 -3.17
C VAL A 614 -32.84 -23.54 -3.06
N PHE A 615 -34.03 -22.94 -3.02
CA PHE A 615 -35.29 -23.69 -2.87
C PHE A 615 -36.01 -23.95 -4.20
N HIS A 616 -35.43 -23.51 -5.32
CA HIS A 616 -36.00 -23.62 -6.67
C HIS A 616 -37.49 -23.19 -6.75
N CYS A 617 -37.85 -22.15 -5.98
CA CYS A 617 -39.23 -21.70 -5.85
C CYS A 617 -39.57 -20.56 -6.83
N LYS A 618 -40.86 -20.37 -7.10
CA LYS A 618 -41.32 -19.30 -8.00
C LYS A 618 -41.20 -17.96 -7.27
N PRO A 619 -40.86 -16.84 -7.95
CA PRO A 619 -40.78 -15.53 -7.29
C PRO A 619 -42.08 -15.11 -6.58
N LYS A 620 -43.23 -15.60 -7.05
CA LYS A 620 -44.55 -15.36 -6.42
C LYS A 620 -44.76 -16.11 -5.09
N GLU A 621 -43.83 -16.97 -4.69
CA GLU A 621 -43.85 -17.71 -3.42
C GLU A 621 -42.97 -17.05 -2.34
N ILE A 622 -42.24 -15.99 -2.69
CA ILE A 622 -41.39 -15.22 -1.77
C ILE A 622 -41.99 -13.83 -1.58
N LEU A 623 -42.12 -13.42 -0.32
CA LEU A 623 -42.64 -12.11 0.07
C LEU A 623 -41.54 -11.31 0.78
N TYR A 624 -41.27 -10.12 0.27
CA TYR A 624 -40.45 -9.12 0.93
C TYR A 624 -41.35 -8.10 1.63
N VAL A 625 -41.10 -7.82 2.91
CA VAL A 625 -41.91 -6.89 3.72
C VAL A 625 -41.04 -5.79 4.31
N CYS A 626 -41.45 -4.53 4.16
CA CYS A 626 -40.76 -3.35 4.71
C CYS A 626 -41.78 -2.30 5.23
N GLU A 627 -41.33 -1.21 5.87
CA GLU A 627 -42.25 -0.17 6.36
C GLU A 627 -42.53 0.92 5.30
N SER A 628 -41.53 1.33 4.53
CA SER A 628 -41.60 2.48 3.61
C SER A 628 -42.09 2.09 2.21
N ASP A 629 -43.00 2.88 1.63
CA ASP A 629 -43.45 2.71 0.24
C ASP A 629 -42.30 2.93 -0.75
N SER A 630 -41.41 3.89 -0.49
CA SER A 630 -40.23 4.16 -1.32
C SER A 630 -39.29 2.95 -1.40
N LEU A 631 -39.09 2.26 -0.27
CA LEU A 631 -38.28 1.05 -0.22
C LEU A 631 -38.97 -0.11 -0.94
N LYS A 632 -40.29 -0.27 -0.75
CA LYS A 632 -41.09 -1.28 -1.48
C LYS A 632 -40.96 -1.09 -2.99
N ASP A 633 -41.10 0.15 -3.48
CA ASP A 633 -41.01 0.46 -4.91
C ASP A 633 -39.58 0.21 -5.44
N PHE A 634 -38.55 0.58 -4.67
CA PHE A 634 -37.16 0.27 -4.99
C PHE A 634 -36.90 -1.25 -5.10
N VAL A 635 -37.34 -2.04 -4.12
CA VAL A 635 -37.12 -3.50 -4.09
C VAL A 635 -37.91 -4.20 -5.19
N THR A 636 -39.11 -3.72 -5.52
CA THR A 636 -39.93 -4.26 -6.63
C THR A 636 -39.22 -4.13 -7.98
N GLN A 637 -38.38 -3.11 -8.14
CA GLN A 637 -37.60 -2.93 -9.38
C GLN A 637 -36.29 -3.74 -9.37
N GLN A 638 -35.73 -4.02 -8.20
CA GLN A 638 -34.49 -4.81 -8.05
C GLN A 638 -34.73 -6.33 -8.07
N THR A 639 -35.93 -6.79 -7.71
CA THR A 639 -36.23 -8.22 -7.53
C THR A 639 -37.49 -8.64 -8.26
N THR A 640 -37.61 -9.95 -8.53
CA THR A 640 -38.80 -10.53 -9.17
C THR A 640 -39.88 -10.99 -8.18
N CYS A 641 -39.62 -10.86 -6.87
CA CYS A 641 -40.52 -11.32 -5.81
C CYS A 641 -41.60 -10.28 -5.48
N HIS A 642 -42.60 -10.68 -4.67
CA HIS A 642 -43.63 -9.73 -4.24
C HIS A 642 -43.08 -8.89 -3.08
N ALA A 643 -43.05 -7.56 -3.23
CA ALA A 643 -42.71 -6.64 -2.15
C ALA A 643 -43.97 -5.88 -1.69
N VAL A 644 -44.17 -5.80 -0.37
CA VAL A 644 -45.31 -5.08 0.23
C VAL A 644 -44.87 -4.28 1.45
N THR A 645 -45.58 -3.20 1.74
CA THR A 645 -45.43 -2.54 3.04
C THR A 645 -46.08 -3.35 4.15
N ARG A 646 -45.60 -3.23 5.39
CA ARG A 646 -46.18 -3.88 6.58
C ARG A 646 -47.67 -3.58 6.71
N LYS A 647 -48.11 -2.37 6.42
CA LYS A 647 -49.54 -1.99 6.42
C LYS A 647 -50.36 -2.84 5.46
N THR A 648 -49.86 -3.05 4.24
CA THR A 648 -50.49 -3.91 3.23
C THR A 648 -50.40 -5.38 3.60
N PHE A 649 -49.26 -5.82 4.15
CA PHE A 649 -49.07 -7.16 4.67
C PHE A 649 -50.10 -7.52 5.75
N MET A 650 -50.38 -6.61 6.69
CA MET A 650 -51.37 -6.89 7.75
C MET A 650 -52.80 -6.99 7.23
N ARG A 651 -53.15 -6.20 6.21
CA ARG A 651 -54.51 -6.17 5.62
C ARG A 651 -54.77 -7.26 4.60
N GLY A 652 -53.73 -7.76 3.94
CA GLY A 652 -53.84 -8.75 2.86
C GLY A 652 -53.73 -10.21 3.32
N GLU A 653 -54.23 -11.11 2.48
CA GLU A 653 -54.04 -12.56 2.59
C GLU A 653 -53.04 -13.04 1.55
N PHE A 654 -52.17 -13.99 1.93
CA PHE A 654 -51.03 -14.42 1.12
C PHE A 654 -50.98 -15.96 0.95
N PRO A 655 -52.01 -16.60 0.36
CA PRO A 655 -52.14 -18.06 0.36
C PRO A 655 -51.08 -18.80 -0.48
N LYS A 656 -50.37 -18.09 -1.37
CA LYS A 656 -49.33 -18.65 -2.25
C LYS A 656 -47.91 -18.44 -1.72
N ILE A 657 -47.74 -17.65 -0.66
CA ILE A 657 -46.43 -17.31 -0.10
C ILE A 657 -45.96 -18.45 0.80
N LYS A 658 -44.71 -18.84 0.61
CA LYS A 658 -44.00 -19.84 1.42
C LYS A 658 -42.84 -19.23 2.19
N HIS A 659 -42.16 -18.25 1.62
CA HIS A 659 -40.97 -17.63 2.23
C HIS A 659 -41.21 -16.14 2.45
N ILE A 660 -40.76 -15.63 3.60
CA ILE A 660 -40.88 -14.22 3.97
C ILE A 660 -39.52 -13.69 4.41
N VAL A 661 -39.10 -12.58 3.80
CA VAL A 661 -37.97 -11.77 4.23
C VAL A 661 -38.52 -10.44 4.72
N MET A 662 -38.20 -10.08 5.96
CA MET A 662 -38.64 -8.83 6.57
C MET A 662 -37.43 -7.93 6.77
N ASP A 663 -37.47 -6.74 6.19
CA ASP A 663 -36.39 -5.75 6.25
C ASP A 663 -36.82 -4.52 7.06
N GLU A 664 -35.82 -3.88 7.67
CA GLU A 664 -35.97 -2.72 8.56
C GLU A 664 -37.01 -2.92 9.67
N THR A 665 -37.02 -4.11 10.28
CA THR A 665 -38.04 -4.46 11.28
C THR A 665 -37.97 -3.59 12.53
N GLU A 666 -36.87 -2.87 12.77
CA GLU A 666 -36.76 -1.83 13.80
C GLU A 666 -37.72 -0.63 13.59
N ASN A 667 -38.17 -0.39 12.35
CA ASN A 667 -39.09 0.68 11.99
C ASN A 667 -40.56 0.25 11.99
N PHE A 668 -40.86 -1.02 12.27
CA PHE A 668 -42.23 -1.54 12.22
C PHE A 668 -43.03 -1.09 13.44
N CYS A 669 -44.34 -0.93 13.28
CA CYS A 669 -45.27 -0.64 14.39
C CYS A 669 -46.36 -1.72 14.54
N SER A 670 -46.77 -1.98 15.78
CA SER A 670 -47.83 -2.95 16.12
C SER A 670 -49.26 -2.42 15.98
N LYS A 671 -49.45 -1.20 15.44
CA LYS A 671 -50.76 -0.53 15.31
C LYS A 671 -51.85 -1.34 14.60
N TYR A 672 -51.48 -2.32 13.79
CA TYR A 672 -52.39 -3.14 12.99
C TYR A 672 -52.39 -4.63 13.40
N GLY A 673 -51.89 -4.95 14.59
CA GLY A 673 -51.76 -6.32 15.13
C GLY A 673 -50.32 -6.84 15.15
N ASP A 674 -50.17 -8.06 15.64
CA ASP A 674 -48.87 -8.75 15.74
C ASP A 674 -48.45 -9.32 14.37
N TRP A 675 -47.61 -8.54 13.69
CA TRP A 675 -47.10 -8.90 12.37
C TRP A 675 -46.14 -10.09 12.42
N TYR A 676 -45.43 -10.30 13.54
CA TYR A 676 -44.46 -11.38 13.69
C TYR A 676 -45.18 -12.72 13.82
N VAL A 677 -46.24 -12.78 14.62
CA VAL A 677 -47.12 -13.97 14.72
C VAL A 677 -47.77 -14.28 13.38
N LYS A 678 -48.23 -13.26 12.64
CA LYS A 678 -48.78 -13.45 11.28
C LYS A 678 -47.73 -14.05 10.34
N ALA A 679 -46.53 -13.48 10.28
CA ALA A 679 -45.45 -13.98 9.42
C ALA A 679 -45.10 -15.43 9.74
N ARG A 680 -44.96 -15.76 11.03
CA ARG A 680 -44.66 -17.11 11.49
C ARG A 680 -45.78 -18.10 11.18
N SER A 681 -47.04 -17.68 11.23
CA SER A 681 -48.18 -18.54 10.87
C SER A 681 -48.22 -18.89 9.39
N ILE A 682 -47.74 -18.01 8.51
CA ILE A 682 -47.65 -18.22 7.06
C ILE A 682 -46.47 -19.14 6.73
N THR A 683 -45.30 -18.90 7.30
CA THR A 683 -44.09 -19.69 6.98
C THR A 683 -44.02 -21.03 7.73
N HIS A 684 -44.62 -21.12 8.92
CA HIS A 684 -44.61 -22.30 9.78
C HIS A 684 -46.05 -22.69 10.20
N PRO A 685 -46.89 -23.15 9.26
CA PRO A 685 -48.29 -23.48 9.54
C PRO A 685 -48.39 -24.67 10.51
N LYS A 686 -49.18 -24.49 11.58
CA LYS A 686 -49.39 -25.52 12.62
C LYS A 686 -50.43 -26.59 12.24
N VAL A 687 -51.22 -26.37 11.19
CA VAL A 687 -52.33 -27.24 10.77
C VAL A 687 -52.26 -27.50 9.27
N ARG A 688 -52.53 -28.74 8.82
CA ARG A 688 -52.65 -29.08 7.39
C ARG A 688 -53.84 -28.33 6.79
N GLY A 689 -53.59 -27.46 5.80
CA GLY A 689 -54.66 -26.90 4.98
C GLY A 689 -55.29 -27.99 4.10
N THR A 690 -56.60 -27.90 3.87
CA THR A 690 -57.33 -28.80 2.95
C THR A 690 -56.80 -28.62 1.53
N GLY A 691 -55.92 -29.54 1.11
CA GLY A 691 -55.38 -29.61 -0.26
C GLY A 691 -53.85 -29.62 -0.40
N SER A 692 -53.07 -29.58 0.70
CA SER A 692 -51.59 -29.70 0.63
C SER A 692 -51.13 -31.01 1.26
N GLU A 693 -50.48 -31.87 0.47
CA GLU A 693 -50.03 -33.20 0.92
C GLU A 693 -48.86 -33.15 1.93
N ASN A 694 -48.18 -32.01 2.10
CA ASN A 694 -47.09 -31.82 3.09
C ASN A 694 -47.16 -30.48 3.84
N LEU A 695 -46.73 -30.47 5.12
CA LEU A 695 -46.49 -29.26 5.93
C LEU A 695 -45.22 -28.56 5.39
N HIS A 696 -45.38 -27.50 4.61
CA HIS A 696 -44.24 -26.71 4.15
C HIS A 696 -43.70 -25.86 5.31
N HIS A 697 -42.39 -25.97 5.59
CA HIS A 697 -41.69 -25.07 6.50
C HIS A 697 -40.88 -24.11 5.64
N GLY A 698 -41.42 -22.90 5.52
CA GLY A 698 -40.85 -21.79 4.78
C GLY A 698 -39.63 -21.16 5.45
N ILE A 699 -39.10 -20.12 4.80
CA ILE A 699 -38.03 -19.30 5.38
C ILE A 699 -38.65 -18.03 5.96
N LEU A 700 -38.32 -17.68 7.20
CA LEU A 700 -38.66 -16.43 7.87
C LEU A 700 -37.39 -15.75 8.38
N TRP A 701 -36.85 -14.81 7.60
CA TRP A 701 -35.62 -14.11 7.98
C TRP A 701 -35.92 -12.63 8.25
N LEU A 702 -35.45 -12.14 9.39
CA LEU A 702 -35.70 -10.80 9.88
C LEU A 702 -34.39 -10.02 9.95
N PHE A 703 -34.31 -8.93 9.18
CA PHE A 703 -33.19 -8.01 9.21
C PHE A 703 -33.54 -6.82 10.09
N LEU A 704 -32.64 -6.49 11.02
CA LEU A 704 -32.76 -5.31 11.86
C LEU A 704 -31.43 -4.67 12.21
N ASP A 705 -31.48 -3.36 12.45
CA ASP A 705 -30.38 -2.60 13.05
C ASP A 705 -30.66 -2.34 14.54
N PRO A 706 -29.87 -2.92 15.45
CA PRO A 706 -30.07 -2.75 16.89
C PRO A 706 -29.76 -1.33 17.39
N PHE A 707 -28.98 -0.53 16.65
CA PHE A 707 -28.63 0.84 17.04
C PHE A 707 -29.64 1.89 16.56
N GLN A 708 -30.57 1.50 15.67
CA GLN A 708 -31.58 2.41 15.10
C GLN A 708 -33.01 2.12 15.62
N VAL A 709 -33.17 1.40 16.73
CA VAL A 709 -34.47 1.13 17.35
C VAL A 709 -34.94 2.32 18.19
N HIS A 710 -35.99 3.03 17.77
CA HIS A 710 -36.42 4.28 18.45
C HIS A 710 -37.92 4.50 18.65
N HIS A 711 -38.81 3.65 18.13
CA HIS A 711 -40.24 3.87 18.34
C HIS A 711 -40.60 3.75 19.84
N ALA A 712 -41.37 4.73 20.34
CA ALA A 712 -41.98 4.69 21.67
C ALA A 712 -43.17 3.71 21.71
N ASP A 713 -43.73 3.37 20.55
CA ASP A 713 -44.77 2.36 20.38
C ASP A 713 -44.16 0.95 20.30
N SER A 714 -44.89 -0.06 20.77
CA SER A 714 -44.49 -1.47 20.62
C SER A 714 -44.22 -1.79 19.15
N ASN A 715 -42.97 -2.15 18.83
CA ASN A 715 -42.53 -2.48 17.47
C ASN A 715 -42.98 -3.88 17.02
N GLY A 716 -43.57 -4.68 17.91
CA GLY A 716 -44.03 -6.05 17.63
C GLY A 716 -42.90 -7.07 17.45
N LEU A 717 -41.62 -6.67 17.62
CA LEU A 717 -40.51 -7.60 17.67
C LEU A 717 -40.52 -8.36 19.01
N PRO A 718 -40.18 -9.66 19.02
CA PRO A 718 -39.93 -10.35 20.27
C PRO A 718 -38.77 -9.67 21.03
N PRO A 719 -38.78 -9.68 22.37
CA PRO A 719 -37.72 -9.05 23.15
C PRO A 719 -36.36 -9.63 22.75
N PRO A 720 -35.24 -8.87 22.83
CA PRO A 720 -33.94 -9.33 22.36
C PRO A 720 -33.45 -10.66 22.97
N SER A 721 -33.93 -11.02 24.17
CA SER A 721 -33.68 -12.32 24.82
C SER A 721 -34.43 -13.50 24.18
N ALA A 722 -35.48 -13.24 23.39
CA ALA A 722 -36.27 -14.24 22.68
C ALA A 722 -35.97 -14.30 21.17
N GLN A 723 -35.02 -13.50 20.68
CA GLN A 723 -34.58 -13.49 19.28
C GLN A 723 -33.52 -14.57 19.04
N PHE A 724 -33.95 -15.84 18.98
CA PHE A 724 -33.07 -16.97 18.67
C PHE A 724 -33.71 -17.91 17.63
N PRO A 725 -32.93 -18.43 16.66
CA PRO A 725 -31.49 -18.21 16.46
C PRO A 725 -31.16 -16.81 15.91
N ARG A 726 -29.97 -16.28 16.26
CA ARG A 726 -29.49 -14.95 15.82
C ARG A 726 -28.09 -15.02 15.23
N LYS A 727 -27.84 -14.22 14.19
CA LYS A 727 -26.50 -13.95 13.64
C LYS A 727 -26.27 -12.44 13.59
N THR A 728 -25.09 -11.99 14.05
CA THR A 728 -24.71 -10.57 14.01
C THR A 728 -23.69 -10.35 12.90
N VAL A 729 -24.02 -9.50 11.93
CA VAL A 729 -23.13 -9.10 10.84
C VAL A 729 -22.22 -7.99 11.35
N THR A 730 -21.02 -8.37 11.76
CA THR A 730 -20.00 -7.46 12.31
C THR A 730 -18.86 -7.15 11.32
N ASN A 731 -18.68 -7.99 10.31
CA ASN A 731 -17.55 -7.93 9.38
C ASN A 731 -17.85 -7.12 8.09
N GLY A 732 -18.33 -5.88 8.21
CA GLY A 732 -18.68 -5.08 7.03
C GLY A 732 -18.89 -3.61 7.29
N THR A 733 -17.95 -2.77 6.89
CA THR A 733 -18.19 -1.32 6.74
C THR A 733 -18.18 -0.99 5.26
N HIS A 734 -19.36 -0.91 4.65
CA HIS A 734 -19.54 -0.72 3.21
C HIS A 734 -19.70 0.76 2.83
N CYS A 735 -18.86 1.59 3.43
CA CYS A 735 -18.81 3.03 3.23
C CYS A 735 -17.37 3.54 3.42
N ALA A 736 -17.16 4.82 3.13
CA ALA A 736 -15.88 5.48 3.29
C ALA A 736 -15.41 5.52 4.75
N LEU A 737 -14.10 5.53 4.93
CA LEU A 737 -13.40 5.52 6.21
C LEU A 737 -13.87 6.65 7.13
N GLU A 738 -13.97 7.86 6.60
CA GLU A 738 -14.40 9.05 7.34
C GLU A 738 -15.85 8.93 7.84
N ILE A 739 -16.72 8.26 7.07
CA ILE A 739 -18.13 8.01 7.44
C ILE A 739 -18.21 6.89 8.48
N ALA A 740 -17.46 5.80 8.28
CA ALA A 740 -17.37 4.70 9.23
C ALA A 740 -16.82 5.15 10.60
N MET A 741 -15.86 6.09 10.62
CA MET A 741 -15.37 6.70 11.85
C MET A 741 -16.48 7.45 12.61
N VAL A 742 -17.32 8.22 11.92
CA VAL A 742 -18.48 8.87 12.53
C VAL A 742 -19.45 7.84 13.09
N MET A 743 -19.78 6.80 12.32
CA MET A 743 -20.68 5.74 12.81
C MET A 743 -20.13 5.00 14.03
N LYS A 744 -18.83 4.71 14.06
CA LYS A 744 -18.15 4.09 15.21
C LYS A 744 -18.31 4.93 16.48
N GLU A 745 -18.02 6.22 16.36
CA GLU A 745 -18.05 7.15 17.49
C GLU A 745 -19.48 7.29 18.04
N GLU A 746 -20.49 7.42 17.16
CA GLU A 746 -21.89 7.49 17.62
C GLU A 746 -22.38 6.16 18.20
N MET A 747 -22.02 5.01 17.63
CA MET A 747 -22.34 3.69 18.22
C MET A 747 -21.72 3.51 19.61
N LYS A 748 -20.48 3.97 19.80
CA LYS A 748 -19.82 3.94 21.11
C LYS A 748 -20.57 4.79 22.14
N ARG A 749 -20.96 6.00 21.78
CA ARG A 749 -21.75 6.87 22.66
C ARG A 749 -23.10 6.27 23.03
N ILE A 750 -23.81 5.67 22.08
CA ILE A 750 -25.09 4.97 22.34
C ILE A 750 -24.87 3.79 23.29
N LYS A 751 -23.74 3.09 23.19
CA LYS A 751 -23.39 1.99 24.11
C LYS A 751 -23.09 2.47 25.53
N GLU A 752 -22.43 3.63 25.67
CA GLU A 752 -22.13 4.25 26.97
C GLU A 752 -23.38 4.87 27.61
N ASN A 753 -24.30 5.40 26.81
CA ASN A 753 -25.54 6.04 27.25
C ASN A 753 -26.76 5.45 26.52
N PRO A 754 -27.18 4.22 26.84
CA PRO A 754 -28.29 3.56 26.15
C PRO A 754 -29.62 4.25 26.43
N HIS A 755 -30.44 4.43 25.38
CA HIS A 755 -31.82 4.88 25.52
C HIS A 755 -32.69 3.83 26.23
N PHE A 756 -33.78 4.25 26.86
CA PHE A 756 -34.73 3.37 27.59
C PHE A 756 -35.26 2.18 26.77
N ASN A 757 -35.30 2.29 25.43
CA ASN A 757 -35.79 1.25 24.52
C ASN A 757 -34.71 0.26 24.04
N LEU A 758 -33.43 0.50 24.36
CA LEU A 758 -32.30 -0.34 23.94
C LEU A 758 -31.93 -1.31 25.06
N SER A 759 -31.99 -2.62 24.78
CA SER A 759 -31.59 -3.62 25.78
C SER A 759 -30.06 -3.73 25.88
N PRO A 760 -29.48 -3.81 27.11
CA PRO A 760 -28.03 -3.99 27.30
C PRO A 760 -27.46 -5.24 26.60
N GLY A 761 -28.26 -6.31 26.51
CA GLY A 761 -27.88 -7.56 25.86
C GLY A 761 -27.72 -7.46 24.34
N THR A 762 -28.39 -6.51 23.68
CA THR A 762 -28.25 -6.25 22.24
C THR A 762 -26.98 -5.44 21.95
N LEU A 763 -26.69 -4.44 22.78
CA LEU A 763 -25.50 -3.57 22.67
C LEU A 763 -24.18 -4.28 23.02
N ALA A 764 -24.24 -5.35 23.82
CA ALA A 764 -23.07 -6.19 24.14
C ALA A 764 -22.47 -6.91 22.92
N SER A 765 -23.23 -7.02 21.82
CA SER A 765 -22.74 -7.62 20.56
C SER A 765 -21.74 -6.71 19.81
N PHE A 766 -21.78 -5.39 20.05
CA PHE A 766 -20.82 -4.45 19.46
C PHE A 766 -19.46 -4.54 20.15
N ARG A 767 -18.48 -5.03 19.39
CA ARG A 767 -17.07 -5.09 19.78
C ARG A 767 -16.29 -4.06 18.97
N GLU A 768 -15.90 -2.97 19.63
CA GLU A 768 -15.16 -1.85 19.00
C GLU A 768 -13.89 -2.34 18.28
N ALA A 769 -13.11 -3.23 18.91
CA ALA A 769 -11.90 -3.80 18.31
C ALA A 769 -12.17 -4.55 16.99
N ALA A 770 -13.25 -5.33 16.91
CA ALA A 770 -13.62 -6.07 15.70
C ALA A 770 -14.13 -5.13 14.60
N TYR A 771 -14.88 -4.09 14.97
CA TYR A 771 -15.33 -3.06 14.03
C TYR A 771 -14.14 -2.27 13.45
N GLU A 772 -13.18 -1.88 14.28
CA GLU A 772 -11.97 -1.20 13.81
C GLU A 772 -11.10 -2.08 12.92
N GLU A 773 -11.02 -3.37 13.22
CA GLU A 773 -10.31 -4.33 12.37
C GLU A 773 -10.98 -4.44 11.00
N ALA A 774 -12.31 -4.56 10.95
CA ALA A 774 -13.07 -4.55 9.70
C ALA A 774 -12.88 -3.24 8.93
N MET A 775 -12.94 -2.08 9.61
CA MET A 775 -12.67 -0.77 9.01
C MET A 775 -11.26 -0.70 8.41
N ARG A 776 -10.22 -1.11 9.15
CA ARG A 776 -8.84 -1.10 8.65
C ARG A 776 -8.65 -2.05 7.46
N ALA A 777 -9.42 -3.13 7.39
CA ALA A 777 -9.34 -4.13 6.33
C ALA A 777 -10.16 -3.79 5.07
N GLN A 778 -11.18 -2.91 5.17
CA GLN A 778 -12.15 -2.68 4.08
C GLN A 778 -12.39 -1.20 3.73
N ALA A 779 -12.19 -0.25 4.65
CA ALA A 779 -12.64 1.11 4.44
C ALA A 779 -11.77 1.88 3.44
N LEU A 780 -12.44 2.55 2.50
CA LEU A 780 -11.81 3.37 1.45
C LEU A 780 -11.87 4.85 1.80
N PRO A 781 -10.96 5.70 1.29
CA PRO A 781 -11.06 7.14 1.48
C PRO A 781 -12.38 7.70 0.94
N GLY A 782 -12.90 8.73 1.59
CA GLY A 782 -14.05 9.52 1.13
C GLY A 782 -14.05 10.91 1.76
N VAL A 783 -15.24 11.47 1.93
CA VAL A 783 -15.42 12.82 2.46
C VAL A 783 -16.45 12.81 3.56
N CYS A 784 -16.11 13.38 4.72
CA CYS A 784 -17.06 13.70 5.78
C CYS A 784 -16.77 15.11 6.26
N GLU A 785 -17.72 16.02 6.05
CA GLU A 785 -17.61 17.41 6.48
C GLU A 785 -18.82 17.77 7.36
N THR A 786 -18.57 18.56 8.40
CA THR A 786 -19.61 19.04 9.32
C THR A 786 -19.46 20.54 9.48
N GLU A 787 -20.51 21.28 9.12
CA GLU A 787 -20.59 22.73 9.27
C GLU A 787 -21.79 23.09 10.18
N THR A 788 -21.58 23.96 11.15
CA THR A 788 -22.60 24.36 12.14
C THR A 788 -22.84 25.87 12.13
N ASN A 789 -23.94 26.31 12.74
CA ASN A 789 -24.32 27.72 12.90
C ASN A 789 -24.59 28.47 11.59
N LEU A 790 -25.12 27.79 10.58
CA LEU A 790 -25.47 28.35 9.27
C LEU A 790 -26.92 28.84 9.23
N THR A 791 -27.24 29.81 8.38
CA THR A 791 -28.62 30.16 8.01
C THR A 791 -29.16 29.23 6.94
N THR A 792 -30.49 29.17 6.75
CA THR A 792 -31.11 28.39 5.65
C THR A 792 -30.49 28.75 4.29
N GLU A 793 -30.27 30.03 4.02
CA GLU A 793 -29.69 30.53 2.77
C GLU A 793 -28.22 30.13 2.61
N GLU A 794 -27.43 30.21 3.68
CA GLU A 794 -26.03 29.75 3.67
C GLU A 794 -25.94 28.24 3.44
N ILE A 795 -26.81 27.44 4.09
CA ILE A 795 -26.92 26.00 3.84
C ILE A 795 -27.22 25.75 2.37
N ALA A 796 -28.24 26.40 1.81
CA ALA A 796 -28.64 26.20 0.43
C ALA A 796 -27.52 26.58 -0.55
N LYS A 797 -26.84 27.72 -0.31
CA LYS A 797 -25.68 28.14 -1.09
C LYS A 797 -24.55 27.11 -1.02
N ARG A 798 -24.25 26.58 0.16
CA ARG A 798 -23.19 25.59 0.36
C ARG A 798 -23.48 24.28 -0.37
N VAL A 799 -24.72 23.79 -0.28
CA VAL A 799 -25.17 22.60 -1.01
C VAL A 799 -25.04 22.84 -2.53
N ALA A 800 -25.51 23.99 -3.03
CA ALA A 800 -25.44 24.31 -4.45
C ALA A 800 -23.99 24.42 -4.97
N GLU A 801 -23.10 25.11 -4.23
CA GLU A 801 -21.66 25.18 -4.55
C GLU A 801 -21.02 23.79 -4.64
N ARG A 802 -21.35 22.90 -3.69
CA ARG A 802 -20.79 21.54 -3.67
C ARG A 802 -21.35 20.68 -4.80
N CYS A 803 -22.66 20.72 -5.04
CA CYS A 803 -23.29 20.04 -6.17
C CYS A 803 -22.69 20.51 -7.50
N HIS A 804 -22.49 21.82 -7.68
CA HIS A 804 -21.86 22.36 -8.88
C HIS A 804 -20.44 21.79 -9.10
N ASN A 805 -19.59 21.80 -8.07
CA ASN A 805 -18.25 21.22 -8.15
C ASN A 805 -18.26 19.71 -8.43
N LEU A 806 -19.20 18.96 -7.85
CA LEU A 806 -19.38 17.54 -8.10
C LEU A 806 -19.83 17.29 -9.55
N PHE A 807 -20.78 18.06 -10.08
CA PHE A 807 -21.23 17.93 -11.47
C PHE A 807 -20.12 18.27 -12.46
N GLN A 808 -19.29 19.29 -12.17
CA GLN A 808 -18.07 19.54 -12.96
C GLN A 808 -17.11 18.33 -12.91
N CYS A 809 -17.04 17.61 -11.80
CA CYS A 809 -16.24 16.39 -11.68
C CYS A 809 -16.90 15.15 -12.32
N GLY A 810 -18.08 15.27 -12.93
CA GLY A 810 -18.76 14.17 -13.63
C GLY A 810 -19.66 13.29 -12.76
N TYR A 811 -19.95 13.70 -11.52
CA TYR A 811 -21.00 13.07 -10.71
C TYR A 811 -22.38 13.39 -11.30
N LEU A 812 -23.35 12.49 -11.11
CA LEU A 812 -24.70 12.65 -11.66
C LEU A 812 -25.68 13.05 -10.56
N PRO A 813 -26.79 13.73 -10.90
CA PRO A 813 -27.81 14.09 -9.90
C PRO A 813 -28.35 12.88 -9.12
N LYS A 814 -28.49 11.73 -9.78
CA LYS A 814 -28.90 10.46 -9.15
C LYS A 814 -27.96 9.96 -8.05
N ASP A 815 -26.70 10.43 -8.01
CA ASP A 815 -25.72 10.04 -6.99
C ASP A 815 -25.95 10.78 -5.66
N ILE A 816 -26.82 11.79 -5.64
CA ILE A 816 -26.99 12.74 -4.53
C ILE A 816 -28.36 12.56 -3.84
N ALA A 817 -28.36 12.56 -2.51
CA ALA A 817 -29.54 12.77 -1.69
C ALA A 817 -29.33 13.94 -0.72
N ILE A 818 -30.34 14.79 -0.60
CA ILE A 818 -30.44 15.85 0.40
C ILE A 818 -31.53 15.43 1.38
N LEU A 819 -31.13 15.17 2.62
CA LEU A 819 -31.99 14.59 3.64
C LEU A 819 -32.26 15.62 4.74
N CYS A 820 -33.52 15.94 4.96
CA CYS A 820 -33.98 16.77 6.06
C CYS A 820 -34.25 15.91 7.29
N ARG A 821 -34.01 16.44 8.48
CA ARG A 821 -34.34 15.74 9.73
C ARG A 821 -35.83 15.39 9.83
N ARG A 822 -36.73 16.34 9.53
CA ARG A 822 -38.18 16.13 9.53
C ARG A 822 -38.76 16.37 8.14
N GLY A 823 -39.89 15.72 7.83
CA GLY A 823 -40.61 15.95 6.57
C GLY A 823 -41.14 17.37 6.42
N GLU A 824 -41.49 18.01 7.54
CA GLU A 824 -41.96 19.41 7.59
C GLU A 824 -40.89 20.41 7.13
N ASP A 825 -39.62 20.10 7.39
CA ASP A 825 -38.48 20.98 7.05
C ASP A 825 -38.22 21.02 5.53
N ARG A 826 -38.69 20.01 4.79
CA ARG A 826 -38.44 19.89 3.35
C ARG A 826 -38.87 21.12 2.58
N GLY A 827 -40.13 21.55 2.75
CA GLY A 827 -40.69 22.66 1.97
C GLY A 827 -39.93 23.97 2.22
N ARG A 828 -39.38 24.15 3.43
CA ARG A 828 -38.56 25.30 3.81
C ARG A 828 -37.22 25.31 3.07
N TYR A 829 -36.52 24.17 3.04
CA TYR A 829 -35.24 24.07 2.35
C TYR A 829 -35.38 24.02 0.82
N GLU A 830 -36.45 23.42 0.30
CA GLU A 830 -36.68 23.24 -1.14
C GLU A 830 -36.66 24.58 -1.91
N LEU A 831 -37.36 25.60 -1.41
CA LEU A 831 -37.38 26.92 -2.03
C LEU A 831 -36.01 27.63 -1.97
N ALA A 832 -35.26 27.46 -0.89
CA ALA A 832 -33.93 28.04 -0.76
C ALA A 832 -32.93 27.33 -1.69
N LEU A 833 -33.00 25.99 -1.77
CA LEU A 833 -32.16 25.17 -2.62
C LEU A 833 -32.41 25.43 -4.10
N LEU A 834 -33.67 25.52 -4.55
CA LEU A 834 -33.99 25.85 -5.95
C LEU A 834 -33.38 27.20 -6.35
N ARG A 835 -33.58 28.24 -5.53
CA ARG A 835 -32.98 29.57 -5.77
C ARG A 835 -31.46 29.52 -5.80
N ALA A 836 -30.84 28.77 -4.88
CA ALA A 836 -29.39 28.64 -4.84
C ALA A 836 -28.85 27.88 -6.06
N MET A 837 -29.50 26.79 -6.48
CA MET A 837 -29.09 25.99 -7.64
C MET A 837 -29.17 26.79 -8.95
N GLU A 838 -30.22 27.60 -9.14
CA GLU A 838 -30.38 28.49 -10.30
C GLU A 838 -29.21 29.48 -10.45
N LEU A 839 -28.61 29.95 -9.34
CA LEU A 839 -27.46 30.86 -9.39
C LEU A 839 -26.16 30.21 -9.89
N PHE A 840 -26.07 28.88 -9.83
CA PHE A 840 -24.90 28.11 -10.29
C PHE A 840 -25.15 27.39 -11.63
N GLU A 841 -26.34 27.50 -12.22
CA GLU A 841 -26.63 27.03 -13.58
C GLU A 841 -25.90 27.92 -14.60
N THR A 842 -24.79 27.41 -15.14
CA THR A 842 -24.13 27.96 -16.33
C THR A 842 -24.47 27.10 -17.54
N HIS A 843 -24.60 27.76 -18.70
CA HIS A 843 -25.18 27.27 -19.96
C HIS A 843 -25.03 25.76 -20.22
N GLY A 844 -26.16 25.04 -20.27
CA GLY A 844 -26.25 23.68 -20.83
C GLY A 844 -26.69 22.56 -19.87
N VAL A 845 -26.88 22.81 -18.57
CA VAL A 845 -27.37 21.79 -17.62
C VAL A 845 -28.90 21.83 -17.54
N THR A 846 -29.54 20.66 -17.65
CA THR A 846 -30.97 20.45 -17.41
C THR A 846 -31.35 21.01 -16.04
N LYS A 847 -32.39 21.86 -15.98
CA LYS A 847 -32.92 22.46 -14.75
C LYS A 847 -32.88 21.46 -13.60
N VAL A 848 -32.26 21.82 -12.46
CA VAL A 848 -32.17 20.92 -11.30
C VAL A 848 -33.58 20.63 -10.78
N VAL A 849 -34.01 19.37 -10.90
CA VAL A 849 -35.28 18.87 -10.39
C VAL A 849 -35.03 18.04 -9.14
N PHE A 850 -35.82 18.28 -8.09
CA PHE A 850 -35.83 17.46 -6.88
C PHE A 850 -36.92 16.39 -6.99
N SER A 851 -36.57 15.13 -6.75
CA SER A 851 -37.51 14.02 -6.61
C SER A 851 -37.71 13.63 -5.14
N GLN A 852 -38.84 12.99 -4.84
CA GLN A 852 -39.08 12.40 -3.52
C GLN A 852 -38.37 11.04 -3.40
N ALA A 853 -38.35 10.46 -2.20
CA ALA A 853 -37.78 9.13 -1.99
C ALA A 853 -38.45 8.02 -2.85
N SER A 854 -39.70 8.19 -3.27
CA SER A 854 -40.38 7.29 -4.22
C SER A 854 -39.78 7.31 -5.63
N GLY A 855 -39.13 8.43 -6.00
CA GLY A 855 -38.39 8.63 -7.26
C GLY A 855 -36.90 8.33 -7.13
N VAL A 856 -36.50 7.44 -6.22
CA VAL A 856 -35.08 7.09 -5.97
C VAL A 856 -34.40 6.38 -7.13
N LEU A 857 -35.13 5.97 -8.15
CA LEU A 857 -34.54 5.43 -9.38
C LEU A 857 -34.52 6.45 -10.51
N ASP A 858 -35.08 7.65 -10.30
CA ASP A 858 -35.07 8.74 -11.26
C ASP A 858 -33.66 9.33 -11.40
N SER A 859 -33.40 10.00 -12.53
CA SER A 859 -32.14 10.67 -12.81
C SER A 859 -31.93 12.00 -12.04
N HIS A 860 -32.64 12.20 -10.92
CA HIS A 860 -32.76 13.48 -10.21
C HIS A 860 -32.14 13.43 -8.79
N ILE A 861 -31.93 14.62 -8.20
CA ILE A 861 -31.49 14.73 -6.81
C ILE A 861 -32.68 14.40 -5.91
N VAL A 862 -32.49 13.52 -4.94
CA VAL A 862 -33.55 13.21 -3.97
C VAL A 862 -33.55 14.26 -2.86
N LEU A 863 -34.69 14.89 -2.60
CA LEU A 863 -34.90 15.80 -1.46
C LEU A 863 -36.06 15.29 -0.61
N ASP A 864 -35.76 14.71 0.55
CA ASP A 864 -36.78 14.14 1.43
C ASP A 864 -36.32 14.11 2.90
N SER A 865 -37.16 13.59 3.79
CA SER A 865 -36.78 13.33 5.17
C SER A 865 -35.99 12.02 5.33
N ILE A 866 -35.15 11.95 6.38
CA ILE A 866 -34.44 10.72 6.75
C ILE A 866 -35.41 9.53 6.89
N GLN A 867 -36.60 9.76 7.44
CA GLN A 867 -37.59 8.70 7.68
C GLN A 867 -38.15 8.14 6.36
N GLN A 868 -38.42 8.98 5.37
CA GLN A 868 -38.91 8.53 4.06
C GLN A 868 -37.81 7.86 3.25
N PHE A 869 -36.55 8.22 3.49
CA PHE A 869 -35.35 7.62 2.90
C PHE A 869 -34.82 6.39 3.68
N SER A 870 -35.67 5.73 4.47
CA SER A 870 -35.28 4.52 5.20
C SER A 870 -34.99 3.36 4.24
N GLY A 871 -33.95 2.59 4.52
CA GLY A 871 -33.44 1.50 3.67
C GLY A 871 -32.76 1.90 2.37
N LEU A 872 -32.73 3.19 2.03
CA LEU A 872 -32.15 3.70 0.80
C LEU A 872 -30.78 4.35 1.07
N GLU A 873 -29.92 4.35 0.06
CA GLU A 873 -28.52 4.80 0.17
C GLU A 873 -28.09 5.58 -1.07
N ARG A 874 -27.11 6.47 -0.91
CA ARG A 874 -26.48 7.24 -1.99
C ARG A 874 -24.98 7.37 -1.83
N ASN A 875 -24.32 7.57 -2.97
CA ASN A 875 -22.90 7.88 -3.00
C ASN A 875 -22.60 9.15 -2.20
N ILE A 876 -23.48 10.16 -2.33
CA ILE A 876 -23.34 11.48 -1.72
C ILE A 876 -24.61 11.84 -0.95
N VAL A 877 -24.47 12.20 0.33
CA VAL A 877 -25.58 12.63 1.17
C VAL A 877 -25.29 13.97 1.83
N PHE A 878 -26.24 14.89 1.72
CA PHE A 878 -26.30 16.12 2.51
C PHE A 878 -27.35 15.95 3.61
N GLY A 879 -26.95 15.97 4.88
CA GLY A 879 -27.86 15.95 6.03
C GLY A 879 -28.13 17.36 6.53
N LEU A 880 -29.39 17.78 6.51
CA LEU A 880 -29.84 19.10 6.94
C LEU A 880 -30.61 18.99 8.27
N SER A 881 -30.19 19.74 9.29
CA SER A 881 -30.85 19.75 10.60
C SER A 881 -31.04 21.17 11.13
N PRO A 882 -32.28 21.56 11.53
CA PRO A 882 -32.52 22.77 12.30
C PRO A 882 -32.29 22.47 13.78
N GLU A 883 -31.11 22.79 14.31
CA GLU A 883 -30.74 22.42 15.68
C GLU A 883 -29.26 21.98 15.79
N TYR A 884 -28.54 22.29 16.89
CA TYR A 884 -27.51 21.41 17.48
C TYR A 884 -27.86 21.21 18.97
N ALA A 885 -28.90 20.42 19.28
CA ALA A 885 -29.28 20.12 20.66
C ALA A 885 -28.64 18.80 21.15
N ARG A 886 -28.44 18.63 22.47
CA ARG A 886 -27.88 17.39 23.08
C ARG A 886 -28.66 16.10 22.76
N SER A 887 -29.89 16.18 22.26
CA SER A 887 -30.64 15.03 21.68
C SER A 887 -30.22 14.65 20.25
N GLU A 888 -29.22 15.37 19.72
CA GLU A 888 -28.36 15.22 18.54
C GLU A 888 -28.02 13.85 17.96
N GLU A 889 -27.63 12.99 18.88
CA GLU A 889 -26.50 12.07 18.68
C GLU A 889 -26.91 10.88 17.79
N VAL A 890 -28.19 10.52 17.88
CA VAL A 890 -28.83 9.48 17.07
C VAL A 890 -28.96 9.87 15.59
N HIS A 891 -29.17 11.15 15.28
CA HIS A 891 -29.46 11.57 13.91
C HIS A 891 -28.22 11.56 13.02
N LYS A 892 -27.04 11.83 13.58
CA LYS A 892 -25.75 11.70 12.88
C LYS A 892 -25.54 10.28 12.37
N LEU A 893 -25.80 9.28 13.22
CA LEU A 893 -25.70 7.88 12.84
C LEU A 893 -26.65 7.53 11.69
N ARG A 894 -27.88 8.04 11.73
CA ARG A 894 -28.86 7.83 10.65
C ARG A 894 -28.41 8.46 9.34
N PHE A 895 -28.00 9.73 9.33
CA PHE A 895 -27.46 10.37 8.12
C PHE A 895 -26.25 9.61 7.56
N ALA A 896 -25.30 9.25 8.43
CA ALA A 896 -24.10 8.53 8.04
C ALA A 896 -24.43 7.16 7.42
N SER A 897 -25.40 6.44 7.95
CA SER A 897 -25.84 5.15 7.40
C SER A 897 -26.44 5.21 5.99
N LYS A 898 -26.82 6.40 5.50
CA LYS A 898 -27.36 6.60 4.14
C LYS A 898 -26.29 6.95 3.11
N ALA A 899 -25.08 7.27 3.57
CA ALA A 899 -23.98 7.78 2.76
C ALA A 899 -22.91 6.71 2.51
N ILE A 900 -22.48 6.57 1.25
CA ILE A 900 -21.45 5.60 0.88
C ILE A 900 -20.06 6.25 0.83
N LYS A 901 -19.91 7.37 0.10
CA LYS A 901 -18.59 7.97 -0.17
C LYS A 901 -18.46 9.37 0.43
N HIS A 902 -19.50 10.19 0.31
CA HIS A 902 -19.49 11.58 0.75
C HIS A 902 -20.65 11.84 1.72
N LEU A 903 -20.34 12.41 2.88
CA LEU A 903 -21.31 12.88 3.86
C LEU A 903 -21.03 14.35 4.19
N TYR A 904 -22.04 15.19 4.01
CA TYR A 904 -22.01 16.60 4.41
C TYR A 904 -23.11 16.84 5.44
N LEU A 905 -22.75 17.20 6.67
CA LEU A 905 -23.70 17.50 7.74
C LEU A 905 -23.75 19.01 7.95
N LEU A 906 -24.92 19.62 7.70
CA LEU A 906 -25.15 21.05 7.76
C LEU A 906 -26.20 21.37 8.82
N TYR A 907 -25.79 22.13 9.84
CA TYR A 907 -26.63 22.46 11.00
C TYR A 907 -27.00 23.95 11.01
N GLU A 908 -28.30 24.21 11.11
CA GLU A 908 -28.84 25.56 11.13
C GLU A 908 -28.68 26.22 12.51
N ARG A 909 -28.41 27.54 12.52
CA ARG A 909 -28.36 28.36 13.73
C ARG A 909 -29.75 28.50 14.35
N ARG A 910 -29.82 28.37 15.67
CA ARG A 910 -31.03 28.62 16.46
C ARG A 910 -31.49 30.06 16.26
N SER A 911 -32.70 30.28 15.75
CA SER A 911 -33.34 31.59 15.81
C SER A 911 -33.58 31.93 17.28
N ALA A 912 -33.05 33.05 17.76
CA ALA A 912 -33.41 33.59 19.07
C ALA A 912 -34.92 33.83 19.06
N SER A 913 -35.64 33.07 19.88
CA SER A 913 -37.08 33.30 20.14
C SER A 913 -37.23 34.20 21.35
#